data_AF-A0A101V4G6-F1
#
_entry.id   AF-A0A101V4G6-F1
#
_cell.length_a   1.000
_cell.length_b   1.000
_cell.length_c   1.000
_cell.angle_alpha   90.00
_cell.angle_beta   90.00
_cell.angle_gamma   90.00
#
_symmetry.space_group_name_H-M   'P 1'
#
loop_
_entity.id
_entity.type
_entity.pdbx_description
1 polymer ?
#
loop_
_entity_poly.entity_id
_entity_poly.type
_entity_poly.pdbx_seq_one_letter_code
_entity_poly.pdbx_strand_id
1 'polypeptide(L)'
;MPLPLSRRRITIRVPLRQIPRIPARALVAALLAVAFVAQAAAALRPHIPLLLAATTASLAAEGVLYRWQRGMLSVFAKSHADITVRHVLRDLLLVVALLRLGEQDRETAYAPLVAALLVFYALHCAIQAVSVLVRRTRTLPVVTRNIDASTLRLSPAPPVLLRRPGDRLPAFGLPATAGLLATAATDDPRCAALGLALSLGLALLGLYDLLVRLLPSRRPAGEREVLAWLDAWLAEYRPTVGLYFSGTKDSVYQANMWLEPIAALDGRPLIVLRERFMVPKIAATDIPVLCLPKVSTLMRLEQSTLQVLIHPSNSGKTSQVLRIPTIRHTFVNHGESDKLSSCNPYAKAYDEVWVAGAAARERYALAEVGVEDKDVVEVGRPQLEAVRPYAGPPTGAYTTVLYAPTWEGWDGNPGNTSVIEAGANLVRALLADPGVRVLYKPHPLTGSVDARAGEADLRIRELIRAANRERTGPRPPAGDELANRTKELDRLTTTAMRASADQVERMLLQSAPEPGRAEAVARATAAWEEAYWASLPEWEHQVVTDARPALYDCFNRADLLISDVSSVISDFLASEKPYAVANTSGLAEDVFRKAFPTVRAGTVLTPDAAGVPELLDAVRHPEKDELVQARAELKRHLLGPDEPTSQVRFNEAVQTLCSAAREHQVRMAERLAVEIPGQRQDDDAETASRLTGRSSG
;
A
#
# COMPACT_ATOMS: atom_id res chain seq x y z
N MET A 1 39.65 3.83 -21.87
CA MET A 1 39.23 3.21 -20.59
C MET A 1 37.71 3.06 -20.60
N PRO A 2 37.15 1.85 -20.65
CA PRO A 2 35.71 1.67 -20.61
C PRO A 2 35.21 1.71 -19.15
N LEU A 3 34.34 2.68 -18.87
CA LEU A 3 33.63 2.85 -17.60
C LEU A 3 32.54 1.76 -17.43
N PRO A 4 32.19 1.38 -16.19
CA PRO A 4 31.40 0.18 -15.93
C PRO A 4 29.92 0.40 -16.21
N LEU A 5 29.36 -0.48 -17.05
CA LEU A 5 27.93 -0.66 -17.25
C LEU A 5 27.24 -1.02 -15.93
N SER A 6 26.53 -0.04 -15.36
CA SER A 6 25.58 -0.22 -14.28
C SER A 6 24.47 -1.17 -14.73
N ARG A 7 24.63 -2.47 -14.44
CA ARG A 7 23.55 -3.46 -14.48
C ARG A 7 22.53 -3.15 -13.39
N ARG A 8 21.69 -2.13 -13.60
CA ARG A 8 20.41 -2.03 -12.89
C ARG A 8 19.54 -3.18 -13.39
N ARG A 9 19.24 -4.12 -12.48
CA ARG A 9 18.25 -5.18 -12.71
C ARG A 9 16.89 -4.52 -12.91
N ILE A 10 16.59 -4.21 -14.15
CA ILE A 10 15.24 -4.03 -14.64
C ILE A 10 14.59 -5.43 -14.57
N THR A 11 13.76 -5.68 -13.58
CA THR A 11 12.78 -6.77 -13.65
C THR A 11 11.67 -6.36 -14.61
N ILE A 12 11.96 -6.33 -15.91
CA ILE A 12 10.92 -6.50 -16.92
C ILE A 12 10.43 -7.93 -16.71
N ARG A 13 9.25 -8.09 -16.10
CA ARG A 13 8.47 -9.31 -16.29
C ARG A 13 7.97 -9.26 -17.74
N VAL A 14 8.84 -9.65 -18.67
CA VAL A 14 8.37 -10.23 -19.92
C VAL A 14 7.52 -11.42 -19.47
N PRO A 15 6.29 -11.62 -19.96
CA PRO A 15 5.67 -12.92 -19.83
C PRO A 15 6.54 -13.87 -20.65
N LEU A 16 7.57 -14.42 -20.02
CA LEU A 16 8.19 -15.65 -20.46
C LEU A 16 7.00 -16.57 -20.74
N ARG A 17 6.87 -16.98 -22.01
CA ARG A 17 6.00 -18.07 -22.47
C ARG A 17 5.71 -18.96 -21.29
N GLN A 18 4.44 -19.07 -20.91
CA GLN A 18 4.02 -19.93 -19.82
C GLN A 18 4.37 -21.37 -20.21
N ILE A 19 5.61 -21.78 -19.96
CA ILE A 19 5.96 -23.19 -19.81
C ILE A 19 4.99 -23.67 -18.74
N PRO A 20 4.21 -24.73 -18.98
CA PRO A 20 3.17 -25.14 -18.05
C PRO A 20 3.81 -25.25 -16.66
N ARG A 21 3.32 -24.45 -15.69
CA ARG A 21 3.91 -24.33 -14.34
C ARG A 21 3.69 -25.59 -13.50
N ILE A 22 2.87 -26.50 -13.99
CA ILE A 22 2.45 -27.75 -13.35
C ILE A 22 3.57 -28.82 -13.41
N PRO A 23 4.19 -29.15 -14.57
CA PRO A 23 5.27 -30.13 -14.63
C PRO A 23 6.49 -29.73 -13.80
N ALA A 24 6.89 -28.46 -13.79
CA ALA A 24 8.06 -28.03 -13.00
C ALA A 24 7.83 -28.15 -11.47
N ARG A 25 6.57 -28.01 -11.01
CA ARG A 25 6.20 -28.20 -9.60
C ARG A 25 6.13 -29.68 -9.24
N ALA A 26 5.48 -30.47 -10.08
CA ALA A 26 5.40 -31.93 -9.92
C ALA A 26 6.79 -32.58 -9.92
N LEU A 27 7.70 -32.08 -10.77
CA LEU A 27 9.07 -32.58 -10.87
C LEU A 27 9.88 -32.40 -9.58
N VAL A 28 9.79 -31.24 -8.92
CA VAL A 28 10.53 -30.99 -7.66
C VAL A 28 9.98 -31.85 -6.52
N ALA A 29 8.65 -32.03 -6.45
CA ALA A 29 8.04 -32.93 -5.48
C ALA A 29 8.42 -34.40 -5.74
N ALA A 30 8.38 -34.85 -7.00
CA ALA A 30 8.80 -36.18 -7.40
C ALA A 30 10.28 -36.43 -7.10
N LEU A 31 11.16 -35.45 -7.41
CA LEU A 31 12.59 -35.52 -7.09
C LEU A 31 12.83 -35.65 -5.59
N LEU A 32 12.12 -34.89 -4.75
CA LEU A 32 12.20 -35.02 -3.29
C LEU A 32 11.76 -36.42 -2.84
N ALA A 33 10.64 -36.93 -3.35
CA ALA A 33 10.15 -38.27 -3.00
C ALA A 33 11.14 -39.36 -3.41
N VAL A 34 11.64 -39.32 -4.65
CA VAL A 34 12.66 -40.25 -5.16
C VAL A 34 13.94 -40.15 -4.33
N ALA A 35 14.39 -38.95 -3.98
CA ALA A 35 15.56 -38.76 -3.13
C ALA A 35 15.38 -39.39 -1.74
N PHE A 36 14.22 -39.23 -1.09
CA PHE A 36 13.96 -39.88 0.19
C PHE A 36 13.88 -41.41 0.09
N VAL A 37 13.26 -41.95 -0.97
CA VAL A 37 13.21 -43.40 -1.22
C VAL A 37 14.60 -43.95 -1.47
N ALA A 38 15.41 -43.29 -2.31
CA ALA A 38 16.79 -43.68 -2.57
C ALA A 38 17.65 -43.61 -1.31
N GLN A 39 17.47 -42.57 -0.48
CA GLN A 39 18.16 -42.43 0.79
C GLN A 39 17.77 -43.53 1.78
N ALA A 40 16.49 -43.90 1.86
CA ALA A 40 16.02 -45.01 2.69
C ALA A 40 16.55 -46.36 2.19
N ALA A 41 16.56 -46.59 0.87
CA ALA A 41 17.15 -47.80 0.28
C ALA A 41 18.64 -47.91 0.59
N ALA A 42 19.40 -46.81 0.47
CA ALA A 42 20.82 -46.74 0.80
C ALA A 42 21.11 -46.92 2.29
N ALA A 43 20.17 -46.52 3.16
CA ALA A 43 20.28 -46.74 4.61
C ALA A 43 19.97 -48.21 4.99
N LEU A 44 18.98 -48.84 4.36
CA LEU A 44 18.61 -50.23 4.62
C LEU A 44 19.62 -51.22 4.04
N ARG A 45 20.15 -50.93 2.85
CA ARG A 45 21.25 -51.62 2.19
C ARG A 45 22.43 -50.65 2.06
N PRO A 46 23.39 -50.68 3.01
CA PRO A 46 24.47 -49.71 3.10
C PRO A 46 25.19 -49.47 1.75
N HIS A 47 24.90 -48.35 1.09
CA HIS A 47 25.46 -47.99 -0.22
C HIS A 47 25.83 -46.50 -0.25
N ILE A 48 27.08 -46.20 0.11
CA ILE A 48 27.58 -44.83 0.37
C ILE A 48 27.35 -43.87 -0.82
N PRO A 49 27.70 -44.20 -2.09
CA PRO A 49 27.50 -43.26 -3.20
C PRO A 49 26.03 -42.88 -3.45
N LEU A 50 25.12 -43.82 -3.18
CA LEU A 50 23.68 -43.61 -3.36
C LEU A 50 23.14 -42.72 -2.23
N LEU A 51 23.62 -42.95 -0.99
CA LEU A 51 23.29 -42.10 0.16
C LEU A 51 23.73 -40.66 -0.09
N LEU A 52 24.99 -40.44 -0.51
CA LEU A 52 25.52 -39.12 -0.82
C LEU A 52 24.71 -38.43 -1.92
N ALA A 53 24.51 -39.10 -3.06
CA ALA A 53 23.76 -38.54 -4.19
C ALA A 53 22.31 -38.21 -3.81
N ALA A 54 21.62 -39.10 -3.08
CA ALA A 54 20.25 -38.90 -2.65
C ALA A 54 20.10 -37.74 -1.66
N THR A 55 21.00 -37.62 -0.67
CA THR A 55 20.95 -36.51 0.29
C THR A 55 21.29 -35.18 -0.37
N THR A 56 22.31 -35.12 -1.24
CA THR A 56 22.63 -33.90 -2.00
C THR A 56 21.47 -33.50 -2.92
N ALA A 57 20.83 -34.45 -3.60
CA ALA A 57 19.64 -34.19 -4.42
C ALA A 57 18.46 -33.66 -3.58
N SER A 58 18.24 -34.23 -2.39
CA SER A 58 17.21 -33.78 -1.44
C SER A 58 17.46 -32.34 -0.99
N LEU A 59 18.69 -32.00 -0.60
CA LEU A 59 19.09 -30.64 -0.20
C LEU A 59 18.96 -29.63 -1.35
N ALA A 60 19.38 -30.01 -2.56
CA ALA A 60 19.26 -29.18 -3.75
C ALA A 60 17.79 -28.90 -4.10
N ALA A 61 16.95 -29.93 -4.08
CA ALA A 61 15.52 -29.81 -4.33
C ALA A 61 14.82 -28.93 -3.26
N GLU A 62 15.26 -29.02 -2.00
CA GLU A 62 14.77 -28.15 -0.93
C GLU A 62 15.18 -26.68 -1.14
N GLY A 63 16.43 -26.42 -1.57
CA GLY A 63 16.90 -25.08 -1.94
C GLY A 63 16.10 -24.47 -3.11
N VAL A 64 15.83 -25.26 -4.16
CA VAL A 64 14.95 -24.90 -5.29
C VAL A 64 13.56 -24.51 -4.79
N LEU A 65 13.01 -25.30 -3.86
CA LEU A 65 11.66 -25.11 -3.36
C LEU A 65 11.52 -23.80 -2.57
N TYR A 66 12.47 -23.49 -1.68
CA TYR A 66 12.46 -22.24 -0.89
C TYR A 66 12.77 -20.99 -1.71
N ARG A 67 13.60 -21.12 -2.75
CA ARG A 67 14.03 -19.99 -3.57
C ARG A 67 13.06 -19.68 -4.72
N TRP A 68 12.48 -20.69 -5.35
CA TRP A 68 11.72 -20.55 -6.60
C TRP A 68 10.27 -21.05 -6.53
N GLN A 69 9.93 -21.95 -5.60
CA GLN A 69 8.58 -22.56 -5.53
C GLN A 69 7.91 -22.41 -4.15
N ARG A 70 8.00 -21.22 -3.53
CA ARG A 70 7.42 -20.95 -2.19
C ARG A 70 5.93 -21.30 -2.05
N GLY A 71 5.17 -21.25 -3.14
CA GLY A 71 3.75 -21.64 -3.14
C GLY A 71 3.50 -23.12 -2.86
N MET A 72 4.47 -24.00 -3.08
CA MET A 72 4.35 -25.43 -2.75
C MET A 72 4.58 -25.71 -1.26
N LEU A 73 5.23 -24.81 -0.52
CA LEU A 73 5.45 -24.97 0.92
C LEU A 73 4.13 -25.15 1.69
N SER A 74 3.07 -24.45 1.28
CA SER A 74 1.75 -24.59 1.90
C SER A 74 1.10 -25.93 1.59
N VAL A 75 1.35 -26.51 0.42
CA VAL A 75 0.85 -27.85 0.03
C VAL A 75 1.52 -28.92 0.89
N PHE A 76 2.85 -28.86 1.02
CA PHE A 76 3.60 -29.77 1.88
C PHE A 76 3.23 -29.63 3.37
N ALA A 77 2.98 -28.42 3.84
CA ALA A 77 2.50 -28.20 5.21
C ALA A 77 1.11 -28.83 5.43
N LYS A 78 0.20 -28.75 4.45
CA LYS A 78 -1.12 -29.40 4.53
C LYS A 78 -1.05 -30.93 4.54
N SER A 79 -0.03 -31.51 3.90
CA SER A 79 0.19 -32.96 3.89
C SER A 79 1.07 -33.46 5.05
N HIS A 80 1.26 -32.64 6.11
CA HIS A 80 2.14 -32.93 7.25
C HIS A 80 3.60 -33.24 6.88
N ALA A 81 4.02 -32.95 5.65
CA ALA A 81 5.38 -33.13 5.17
C ALA A 81 6.10 -31.79 5.18
N ASP A 82 6.02 -31.06 6.30
CA ASP A 82 6.66 -29.76 6.44
C ASP A 82 8.19 -29.88 6.47
N ILE A 83 8.87 -28.74 6.49
CA ILE A 83 10.34 -28.68 6.53
C ILE A 83 10.94 -29.41 7.73
N THR A 84 10.28 -29.37 8.88
CA THR A 84 10.77 -30.02 10.09
C THR A 84 10.75 -31.53 9.89
N VAL A 85 9.62 -32.06 9.43
CA VAL A 85 9.47 -33.50 9.16
C VAL A 85 10.46 -33.98 8.12
N ARG A 86 10.62 -33.25 7.01
CA ARG A 86 11.56 -33.64 5.94
C ARG A 86 13.03 -33.58 6.40
N HIS A 87 13.40 -32.57 7.19
CA HIS A 87 14.77 -32.43 7.69
C HIS A 87 15.09 -33.52 8.73
N VAL A 88 14.17 -33.77 9.68
CA VAL A 88 14.29 -34.86 10.67
C VAL A 88 14.40 -36.22 9.97
N LEU A 89 13.54 -36.48 8.98
CA LEU A 89 13.58 -37.73 8.22
C LEU A 89 14.93 -37.92 7.52
N ARG A 90 15.47 -36.86 6.92
CA ARG A 90 16.79 -36.91 6.26
C ARG A 90 17.89 -37.26 7.25
N ASP A 91 17.97 -36.54 8.38
CA ASP A 91 19.04 -36.78 9.35
C ASP A 91 18.90 -38.16 10.01
N LEU A 92 17.67 -38.62 10.27
CA LEU A 92 17.41 -39.96 10.80
C LEU A 92 17.87 -41.05 9.83
N LEU A 93 17.57 -40.92 8.53
CA LEU A 93 18.04 -41.86 7.52
C LEU A 93 19.56 -41.88 7.40
N LEU A 94 20.24 -40.74 7.59
CA LEU A 94 21.70 -40.68 7.65
C LEU A 94 22.25 -41.40 8.88
N VAL A 95 21.67 -41.17 10.05
CA VAL A 95 22.05 -41.86 11.29
C VAL A 95 21.85 -43.37 11.15
N VAL A 96 20.72 -43.82 10.61
CA VAL A 96 20.43 -45.25 10.38
C VAL A 96 21.45 -45.86 9.42
N ALA A 97 21.82 -45.15 8.35
CA ALA A 97 22.85 -45.60 7.42
C ALA A 97 24.21 -45.75 8.11
N LEU A 98 24.62 -44.77 8.92
CA LEU A 98 25.89 -44.81 9.67
C LEU A 98 25.94 -45.98 10.67
N LEU A 99 24.84 -46.26 11.36
CA LEU A 99 24.73 -47.40 12.28
C LEU A 99 24.81 -48.76 11.57
N ARG A 100 24.38 -48.84 10.31
CA ARG A 100 24.42 -50.10 9.51
C ARG A 100 25.70 -50.28 8.70
N LEU A 101 26.54 -49.26 8.57
CA LEU A 101 27.76 -49.28 7.76
C LEU A 101 28.96 -49.98 8.43
N GLY A 102 28.90 -50.40 9.70
CA GLY A 102 30.05 -50.99 10.40
C GLY A 102 29.73 -52.20 11.30
N GLU A 103 30.79 -52.94 11.65
CA GLU A 103 30.79 -54.11 12.54
C GLU A 103 30.57 -53.75 14.03
N GLN A 104 30.49 -54.77 14.91
CA GLN A 104 30.08 -54.68 16.32
C GLN A 104 30.74 -53.51 17.11
N ASP A 105 29.97 -52.92 18.05
CA ASP A 105 30.32 -51.83 18.98
C ASP A 105 30.16 -50.36 18.54
N ARG A 106 29.50 -50.07 17.39
CA ARG A 106 29.20 -48.67 16.97
C ARG A 106 28.07 -47.99 17.75
N GLU A 107 27.19 -48.72 18.42
CA GLU A 107 26.06 -48.12 19.13
C GLU A 107 26.51 -47.13 20.22
N THR A 108 27.57 -47.47 20.96
CA THR A 108 28.15 -46.60 21.99
C THR A 108 28.89 -45.40 21.39
N ALA A 109 29.51 -45.55 20.22
CA ALA A 109 30.24 -44.48 19.53
C ALA A 109 29.31 -43.42 18.89
N TYR A 110 28.15 -43.82 18.37
CA TYR A 110 27.21 -42.93 17.69
C TYR A 110 26.08 -42.39 18.58
N ALA A 111 25.81 -43.01 19.74
CA ALA A 111 24.89 -42.49 20.76
C ALA A 111 25.08 -40.99 21.09
N PRO A 112 26.30 -40.46 21.32
CA PRO A 112 26.48 -39.03 21.58
C PRO A 112 26.14 -38.16 20.37
N LEU A 113 26.31 -38.64 19.13
CA LEU A 113 25.94 -37.91 17.92
C LEU A 113 24.42 -37.82 17.75
N VAL A 114 23.70 -38.90 18.05
CA VAL A 114 22.23 -38.91 18.07
C VAL A 114 21.71 -37.98 19.17
N ALA A 115 22.30 -38.03 20.37
CA ALA A 115 21.96 -37.11 21.46
C ALA A 115 22.19 -35.65 21.05
N ALA A 116 23.34 -35.33 20.43
CA ALA A 116 23.64 -33.98 19.94
C ALA A 116 22.64 -33.51 18.86
N LEU A 117 22.22 -34.39 17.96
CA LEU A 117 21.20 -34.11 16.95
C LEU A 117 19.83 -33.83 17.61
N LEU A 118 19.43 -34.62 18.61
CA LEU A 118 18.21 -34.37 19.38
C LEU A 118 18.27 -33.03 20.13
N VAL A 119 19.42 -32.69 20.72
CA VAL A 119 19.65 -31.38 21.35
C VAL A 119 19.53 -30.25 20.31
N PHE A 120 20.04 -30.42 19.09
CA PHE A 120 19.86 -29.44 18.01
C PHE A 120 18.38 -29.20 17.69
N TYR A 121 17.57 -30.25 17.59
CA TYR A 121 16.12 -30.12 17.37
C TYR A 121 15.41 -29.49 18.58
N ALA A 122 15.81 -29.84 19.80
CA ALA A 122 15.29 -29.20 21.01
C ALA A 122 15.61 -27.68 21.03
N LEU A 123 16.84 -27.30 20.68
CA LEU A 123 17.23 -25.90 20.51
C LEU A 123 16.45 -25.23 19.38
N HIS A 124 16.22 -25.90 18.26
CA HIS A 124 15.38 -25.38 17.19
C HIS A 124 13.97 -25.05 17.72
N CYS A 125 13.34 -25.95 18.46
CA CYS A 125 12.04 -25.73 19.09
C CYS A 125 12.09 -24.58 20.12
N ALA A 126 13.14 -24.52 20.95
CA ALA A 126 13.34 -23.43 21.90
C ALA A 126 13.44 -22.07 21.21
N ILE A 127 14.24 -21.95 20.14
CA ILE A 127 14.33 -20.72 19.33
C ILE A 127 12.97 -20.38 18.72
N GLN A 128 12.13 -21.36 18.32
CA GLN A 128 10.77 -21.04 17.85
C GLN A 128 9.91 -20.43 18.96
N ALA A 129 9.90 -21.06 20.13
CA ALA A 129 9.12 -20.58 21.28
C ALA A 129 9.56 -19.16 21.67
N VAL A 130 10.87 -18.94 21.80
CA VAL A 130 11.44 -17.63 22.14
C VAL A 130 11.20 -16.62 21.02
N SER A 131 11.29 -17.00 19.74
CA SER A 131 10.96 -16.10 18.62
C SER A 131 9.50 -15.67 18.63
N VAL A 132 8.57 -16.55 19.02
CA VAL A 132 7.15 -16.19 19.19
C VAL A 132 6.99 -15.19 20.34
N LEU A 133 7.71 -15.38 21.44
CA LEU A 133 7.70 -14.44 22.57
C LEU A 133 8.27 -13.07 22.17
N VAL A 134 9.42 -13.03 21.49
CA VAL A 134 10.01 -11.80 20.94
C VAL A 134 9.07 -11.12 19.95
N ARG A 135 8.37 -11.88 19.10
CA ARG A 135 7.36 -11.31 18.19
C ARG A 135 6.20 -10.68 18.97
N ARG A 136 5.72 -11.33 20.04
CA ARG A 136 4.63 -10.81 20.88
C ARG A 136 5.04 -9.51 21.57
N THR A 137 6.22 -9.44 22.19
CA THR A 137 6.73 -8.22 22.84
C THR A 137 6.98 -7.07 21.86
N ARG A 138 7.27 -7.38 20.59
CA ARG A 138 7.44 -6.39 19.52
C ARG A 138 6.14 -6.06 18.77
N THR A 139 4.99 -6.60 19.19
CA THR A 139 3.69 -6.24 18.61
C THR A 139 3.02 -5.20 19.49
N LEU A 140 3.45 -3.94 19.37
CA LEU A 140 2.94 -2.81 20.16
C LEU A 140 1.45 -2.56 19.88
N PRO A 141 0.65 -2.05 20.84
CA PRO A 141 -0.78 -1.78 20.64
C PRO A 141 -1.06 -0.75 19.53
N VAL A 142 -0.11 0.15 19.27
CA VAL A 142 -0.15 1.16 18.20
C VAL A 142 1.00 0.97 17.21
N VAL A 143 0.86 1.54 16.01
CA VAL A 143 1.96 1.70 15.05
C VAL A 143 1.98 3.16 14.62
N THR A 144 3.15 3.79 14.65
CA THR A 144 3.30 5.19 14.28
C THR A 144 4.24 5.38 13.09
N ARG A 145 4.11 6.53 12.44
CA ARG A 145 5.06 7.09 11.47
C ARG A 145 5.05 8.60 11.66
N ASN A 146 6.19 9.27 11.49
CA ASN A 146 6.31 10.71 11.69
C ASN A 146 6.02 11.16 13.13
N ILE A 147 6.27 10.28 14.11
CA ILE A 147 6.08 10.54 15.54
C ILE A 147 7.33 10.05 16.27
N ASP A 148 7.92 10.88 17.13
CA ASP A 148 9.03 10.44 17.97
C ASP A 148 8.55 9.47 19.06
N ALA A 149 8.89 8.21 18.85
CA ALA A 149 8.60 7.10 19.76
C ALA A 149 9.87 6.51 20.38
N SER A 150 10.96 7.28 20.43
CA SER A 150 12.27 6.86 20.95
C SER A 150 12.21 6.37 22.41
N THR A 151 11.34 6.95 23.23
CA THR A 151 11.11 6.59 24.64
C THR A 151 10.53 5.17 24.81
N LEU A 152 9.96 4.57 23.75
CA LEU A 152 9.40 3.22 23.77
C LEU A 152 10.45 2.09 23.65
N ARG A 153 11.75 2.43 23.68
CA ARG A 153 12.87 1.48 23.58
C ARG A 153 12.77 0.63 22.31
N LEU A 154 12.49 1.28 21.19
CA LEU A 154 12.42 0.63 19.89
C LEU A 154 13.79 0.10 19.49
N SER A 155 13.81 -1.05 18.80
CA SER A 155 15.06 -1.72 18.42
C SER A 155 14.94 -2.40 17.05
N PRO A 156 16.05 -2.65 16.34
CA PRO A 156 16.03 -3.40 15.09
C PRO A 156 15.45 -4.81 15.26
N ALA A 157 14.74 -5.32 14.24
CA ALA A 157 14.15 -6.65 14.31
C ALA A 157 15.23 -7.75 14.39
N PRO A 158 14.91 -8.95 14.90
CA PRO A 158 15.82 -10.07 14.79
C PRO A 158 16.10 -10.43 13.32
N PRO A 159 17.27 -11.03 13.01
CA PRO A 159 17.56 -11.62 11.71
C PRO A 159 16.41 -12.50 11.20
N VAL A 160 16.22 -12.55 9.88
CA VAL A 160 15.09 -13.29 9.26
C VAL A 160 15.10 -14.76 9.63
N LEU A 161 16.30 -15.36 9.68
CA LEU A 161 16.49 -16.76 10.07
C LEU A 161 15.96 -17.03 11.48
N LEU A 162 16.06 -16.09 12.42
CA LEU A 162 15.54 -16.31 13.78
C LEU A 162 14.01 -16.18 13.84
N ARG A 163 13.40 -15.40 12.95
CA ARG A 163 11.94 -15.19 12.89
C ARG A 163 11.16 -16.20 12.05
N ARG A 164 11.83 -16.89 11.12
CA ARG A 164 11.18 -17.79 10.15
C ARG A 164 11.67 -19.22 10.34
N PRO A 165 10.80 -20.13 10.84
CA PRO A 165 11.13 -21.53 10.98
C PRO A 165 11.71 -22.18 9.73
N GLY A 166 11.05 -21.93 8.60
CA GLY A 166 11.34 -22.60 7.35
C GLY A 166 12.70 -22.27 6.77
N ASP A 167 13.23 -21.09 7.05
CA ASP A 167 14.56 -20.69 6.56
C ASP A 167 15.65 -21.10 7.57
N ARG A 168 15.32 -21.15 8.87
CA ARG A 168 16.29 -21.45 9.94
C ARG A 168 16.79 -22.87 9.92
N LEU A 169 15.87 -23.83 9.90
CA LEU A 169 16.21 -25.24 10.07
C LEU A 169 17.21 -25.72 9.01
N PRO A 170 16.98 -25.49 7.69
CA PRO A 170 17.96 -25.88 6.69
C PRO A 170 19.28 -25.10 6.81
N ALA A 171 19.25 -23.81 7.18
CA ALA A 171 20.46 -23.01 7.30
C ALA A 171 21.34 -23.43 8.49
N PHE A 172 20.73 -23.69 9.65
CA PHE A 172 21.45 -24.07 10.88
C PHE A 172 21.77 -25.56 10.91
N GLY A 173 20.99 -26.40 10.23
CA GLY A 173 21.20 -27.86 10.16
C GLY A 173 22.18 -28.30 9.07
N LEU A 174 22.47 -27.45 8.07
CA LEU A 174 23.39 -27.79 6.98
C LEU A 174 24.76 -28.31 7.45
N PRO A 175 25.44 -27.69 8.46
CA PRO A 175 26.69 -28.24 8.99
C PRO A 175 26.55 -29.66 9.57
N ALA A 176 25.48 -29.94 10.32
CA ALA A 176 25.20 -31.28 10.85
C ALA A 176 25.00 -32.30 9.73
N THR A 177 24.13 -32.01 8.74
CA THR A 177 23.90 -32.90 7.60
C THR A 177 25.19 -33.12 6.81
N ALA A 178 26.01 -32.08 6.58
CA ALA A 178 27.30 -32.19 5.88
C ALA A 178 28.31 -33.04 6.67
N GLY A 179 28.38 -32.88 8.00
CA GLY A 179 29.24 -33.70 8.86
C GLY A 179 28.85 -35.17 8.88
N LEU A 180 27.55 -35.47 8.93
CA LEU A 180 27.02 -36.84 8.83
C LEU A 180 27.36 -37.47 7.47
N LEU A 181 27.22 -36.73 6.37
CA LEU A 181 27.60 -37.18 5.03
C LEU A 181 29.11 -37.42 4.90
N ALA A 182 29.93 -36.51 5.43
CA ALA A 182 31.39 -36.65 5.42
C ALA A 182 31.84 -37.88 6.23
N THR A 183 31.19 -38.14 7.37
CA THR A 183 31.43 -39.36 8.17
C THR A 183 31.08 -40.61 7.37
N ALA A 184 29.96 -40.61 6.65
CA ALA A 184 29.57 -41.75 5.81
C ALA A 184 30.58 -42.01 4.66
N ALA A 185 31.28 -40.98 4.19
CA ALA A 185 32.28 -41.09 3.12
C ALA A 185 33.68 -41.44 3.61
N THR A 186 34.05 -41.04 4.84
CA THR A 186 35.42 -41.14 5.37
C THR A 186 35.57 -42.13 6.51
N ASP A 187 34.45 -42.59 7.08
CA ASP A 187 34.36 -43.41 8.29
C ASP A 187 34.95 -42.75 9.55
N ASP A 188 35.21 -41.43 9.53
CA ASP A 188 35.72 -40.67 10.68
C ASP A 188 34.56 -39.97 11.44
N PRO A 189 34.20 -40.42 12.65
CA PRO A 189 33.12 -39.82 13.45
C PRO A 189 33.39 -38.38 13.87
N ARG A 190 34.65 -37.91 13.79
CA ARG A 190 35.02 -36.52 14.09
C ARG A 190 34.36 -35.54 13.12
N CYS A 191 34.09 -35.95 11.89
CA CYS A 191 33.39 -35.12 10.90
C CYS A 191 31.95 -34.82 11.32
N ALA A 192 31.19 -35.82 11.78
CA ALA A 192 29.84 -35.63 12.31
C ALA A 192 29.85 -34.81 13.59
N ALA A 193 30.80 -35.08 14.49
CA ALA A 193 30.96 -34.31 15.72
C ALA A 193 31.20 -32.82 15.45
N LEU A 194 32.09 -32.49 14.49
CA LEU A 194 32.34 -31.10 14.08
C LEU A 194 31.11 -30.44 13.45
N GLY A 195 30.44 -31.13 12.52
CA GLY A 195 29.23 -30.62 11.88
C GLY A 195 28.11 -30.33 12.88
N LEU A 196 27.86 -31.25 13.81
CA LEU A 196 26.90 -31.08 14.90
C LEU A 196 27.30 -29.98 15.86
N ALA A 197 28.58 -29.89 16.25
CA ALA A 197 29.08 -28.81 17.10
C ALA A 197 28.86 -27.42 16.47
N LEU A 198 29.09 -27.29 15.17
CA LEU A 198 28.81 -26.05 14.42
C LEU A 198 27.31 -25.72 14.40
N SER A 199 26.45 -26.71 14.11
CA SER A 199 24.99 -26.54 14.12
C SER A 199 24.46 -26.16 15.51
N LEU A 200 24.96 -26.80 16.57
CA LEU A 200 24.65 -26.46 17.96
C LEU A 200 25.12 -25.05 18.30
N GLY A 201 26.34 -24.68 17.92
CA GLY A 201 26.89 -23.33 18.11
C GLY A 201 26.02 -22.26 17.45
N LEU A 202 25.62 -22.46 16.18
CA LEU A 202 24.70 -21.55 15.48
C LEU A 202 23.34 -21.45 16.18
N ALA A 203 22.78 -22.57 16.63
CA ALA A 203 21.51 -22.61 17.34
C ALA A 203 21.61 -21.88 18.70
N LEU A 204 22.67 -22.12 19.47
CA LEU A 204 22.93 -21.46 20.75
C LEU A 204 23.13 -19.95 20.60
N LEU A 205 23.91 -19.51 19.60
CA LEU A 205 24.08 -18.08 19.30
C LEU A 205 22.75 -17.43 18.89
N GLY A 206 21.95 -18.12 18.07
CA GLY A 206 20.62 -17.66 17.68
C GLY A 206 19.65 -17.57 18.85
N LEU A 207 19.69 -18.55 19.76
CA LEU A 207 18.89 -18.54 20.99
C LEU A 207 19.33 -17.41 21.92
N TYR A 208 20.64 -17.24 22.10
CA TYR A 208 21.23 -16.15 22.88
C TYR A 208 20.82 -14.77 22.36
N ASP A 209 20.90 -14.52 21.04
CA ASP A 209 20.45 -13.25 20.43
C ASP A 209 18.98 -12.95 20.76
N LEU A 210 18.10 -13.97 20.70
CA LEU A 210 16.69 -13.78 21.03
C LEU A 210 16.45 -13.57 22.53
N LEU A 211 17.15 -14.30 23.40
CA LEU A 211 17.02 -14.17 24.85
C LEU A 211 17.49 -12.80 25.35
N VAL A 212 18.60 -12.29 24.83
CA VAL A 212 19.10 -10.93 25.16
C VAL A 212 18.06 -9.85 24.80
N ARG A 213 17.28 -10.05 23.73
CA ARG A 213 16.21 -9.11 23.33
C ARG A 213 14.99 -9.14 24.24
N LEU A 214 14.85 -10.18 25.07
CA LEU A 214 13.78 -10.26 26.08
C LEU A 214 14.16 -9.63 27.42
N LEU A 215 15.42 -9.24 27.60
CA LEU A 215 15.86 -8.53 28.80
C LEU A 215 15.03 -7.24 29.00
N PRO A 216 14.65 -6.89 30.24
CA PRO A 216 13.82 -5.71 30.53
C PRO A 216 14.34 -4.41 29.93
N SER A 217 15.66 -4.24 29.84
CA SER A 217 16.32 -3.06 29.26
C SER A 217 16.35 -3.03 27.72
N ARG A 218 16.14 -4.17 27.06
CA ARG A 218 16.23 -4.34 25.60
C ARG A 218 14.88 -4.55 24.93
N ARG A 219 13.88 -5.01 25.69
CA ARG A 219 12.52 -5.21 25.18
C ARG A 219 11.82 -3.86 25.00
N PRO A 220 10.99 -3.71 23.94
CA PRO A 220 10.14 -2.54 23.79
C PRO A 220 9.23 -2.34 25.01
N ALA A 221 8.73 -1.11 25.16
CA ALA A 221 7.75 -0.76 26.17
C ALA A 221 6.52 -1.70 26.18
N GLY A 222 6.04 -2.05 27.37
CA GLY A 222 4.84 -2.89 27.54
C GLY A 222 3.57 -2.14 27.14
N GLU A 223 2.43 -2.85 27.01
CA GLU A 223 1.16 -2.26 26.57
C GLU A 223 0.75 -1.03 27.41
N ARG A 224 0.83 -1.10 28.75
CA ARG A 224 0.49 0.03 29.63
C ARG A 224 1.40 1.24 29.42
N GLU A 225 2.71 1.03 29.30
CA GLU A 225 3.69 2.10 29.04
C GLU A 225 3.44 2.75 27.67
N VAL A 226 3.16 1.95 26.64
CA VAL A 226 2.87 2.47 25.29
C VAL A 226 1.59 3.29 25.27
N LEU A 227 0.55 2.83 26.00
CA LEU A 227 -0.71 3.58 26.08
C LEU A 227 -0.54 4.88 26.87
N ALA A 228 0.21 4.87 27.98
CA ALA A 228 0.52 6.08 28.73
C ALA A 228 1.36 7.08 27.90
N TRP A 229 2.33 6.57 27.14
CA TRP A 229 3.08 7.38 26.18
C TRP A 229 2.18 7.97 25.09
N LEU A 230 1.22 7.19 24.57
CA LEU A 230 0.28 7.67 23.56
C LEU A 230 -0.58 8.82 24.12
N ASP A 231 -1.10 8.66 25.34
CA ASP A 231 -1.91 9.69 25.99
C ASP A 231 -1.10 10.97 26.20
N ALA A 232 0.15 10.84 26.68
CA ALA A 232 1.06 11.97 26.85
C ALA A 232 1.38 12.66 25.52
N TRP A 233 1.66 11.88 24.47
CA TRP A 233 1.92 12.42 23.13
C TRP A 233 0.70 13.12 22.55
N LEU A 234 -0.52 12.58 22.72
CA LEU A 234 -1.76 13.25 22.30
C LEU A 234 -1.99 14.55 23.06
N ALA A 235 -1.67 14.60 24.36
CA ALA A 235 -1.78 15.79 25.19
C ALA A 235 -0.75 16.88 24.80
N GLU A 236 0.44 16.48 24.35
CA GLU A 236 1.48 17.40 23.86
C GLU A 236 1.22 17.86 22.41
N TYR A 237 0.89 16.92 21.53
CA TYR A 237 0.61 17.19 20.12
C TYR A 237 -0.72 17.90 19.90
N ARG A 238 -1.69 17.78 20.80
CA ARG A 238 -2.98 18.48 20.76
C ARG A 238 -3.59 18.53 19.33
N PRO A 239 -3.86 17.38 18.71
CA PRO A 239 -4.43 17.36 17.36
C PRO A 239 -5.79 18.07 17.34
N THR A 240 -6.12 18.76 16.26
CA THR A 240 -7.42 19.47 16.11
C THR A 240 -8.27 18.81 15.03
N VAL A 241 -7.66 18.43 13.93
CA VAL A 241 -8.30 17.78 12.78
C VAL A 241 -7.57 16.49 12.45
N GLY A 242 -8.28 15.48 11.95
CA GLY A 242 -7.65 14.27 11.48
C GLY A 242 -8.31 13.67 10.25
N LEU A 243 -7.52 12.96 9.45
CA LEU A 243 -8.00 12.13 8.36
C LEU A 243 -8.11 10.69 8.86
N TYR A 244 -9.32 10.16 8.95
CA TYR A 244 -9.55 8.77 9.32
C TYR A 244 -9.65 7.88 8.08
N PHE A 245 -8.88 6.80 8.05
CA PHE A 245 -8.94 5.85 6.95
C PHE A 245 -8.87 4.38 7.38
N SER A 246 -9.68 3.57 6.72
CA SER A 246 -9.78 2.12 6.88
C SER A 246 -10.27 1.52 5.56
N GLY A 247 -9.75 0.35 5.17
CA GLY A 247 -10.02 -0.20 3.84
C GLY A 247 -9.07 -1.33 3.41
N THR A 248 -8.92 -1.51 2.10
CA THR A 248 -8.07 -2.55 1.52
C THR A 248 -6.73 -1.99 1.06
N LYS A 249 -5.87 -2.84 0.50
CA LYS A 249 -4.57 -2.41 -0.04
C LYS A 249 -4.72 -1.51 -1.27
N ASP A 250 -5.83 -1.66 -1.99
CA ASP A 250 -6.07 -1.05 -3.29
C ASP A 250 -6.83 0.26 -3.16
N SER A 251 -7.46 0.53 -2.00
CA SER A 251 -8.16 1.78 -1.72
C SER A 251 -7.28 2.89 -1.13
N VAL A 252 -5.99 2.62 -0.84
CA VAL A 252 -5.12 3.61 -0.15
C VAL A 252 -4.93 4.91 -0.94
N TYR A 253 -5.10 4.89 -2.27
CA TYR A 253 -5.05 6.11 -3.08
C TYR A 253 -6.07 7.16 -2.60
N GLN A 254 -7.22 6.73 -2.07
CA GLN A 254 -8.28 7.60 -1.57
C GLN A 254 -7.78 8.48 -0.42
N ALA A 255 -7.03 7.91 0.54
CA ALA A 255 -6.40 8.68 1.61
C ALA A 255 -5.25 9.55 1.08
N ASN A 256 -4.44 9.02 0.15
CA ASN A 256 -3.29 9.74 -0.38
C ASN A 256 -3.67 11.03 -1.12
N MET A 257 -4.84 11.08 -1.78
CA MET A 257 -5.36 12.28 -2.46
C MET A 257 -5.64 13.45 -1.50
N TRP A 258 -5.85 13.19 -0.21
CA TRP A 258 -6.17 14.21 0.78
C TRP A 258 -4.97 14.66 1.61
N LEU A 259 -3.79 14.06 1.44
CA LEU A 259 -2.63 14.38 2.31
C LEU A 259 -2.17 15.83 2.20
N GLU A 260 -2.13 16.37 0.99
CA GLU A 260 -1.71 17.76 0.74
C GLU A 260 -2.75 18.77 1.24
N PRO A 261 -4.05 18.66 0.90
CA PRO A 261 -5.09 19.52 1.49
C PRO A 261 -5.11 19.51 3.02
N ILE A 262 -4.92 18.35 3.64
CA ILE A 262 -4.88 18.21 5.11
C ILE A 262 -3.60 18.83 5.70
N ALA A 263 -2.48 18.76 4.99
CA ALA A 263 -1.23 19.38 5.44
C ALA A 263 -1.29 20.91 5.41
N ALA A 264 -2.11 21.48 4.51
CA ALA A 264 -2.34 22.90 4.35
C ALA A 264 -3.49 23.46 5.23
N LEU A 265 -4.05 22.65 6.14
CA LEU A 265 -5.04 23.13 7.11
C LEU A 265 -4.40 23.89 8.26
N ASP A 266 -5.15 24.83 8.81
CA ASP A 266 -4.81 25.46 10.08
C ASP A 266 -4.97 24.46 11.24
N GLY A 267 -4.02 24.50 12.18
CA GLY A 267 -4.01 23.65 13.37
C GLY A 267 -3.01 22.51 13.28
N ARG A 268 -3.34 21.36 13.87
CA ARG A 268 -2.41 20.23 14.03
C ARG A 268 -3.06 18.95 13.47
N PRO A 269 -2.80 18.62 12.18
CA PRO A 269 -3.44 17.50 11.52
C PRO A 269 -2.92 16.14 12.00
N LEU A 270 -3.77 15.11 12.01
CA LEU A 270 -3.42 13.74 12.37
C LEU A 270 -4.01 12.72 11.39
N ILE A 271 -3.20 11.80 10.86
CA ILE A 271 -3.72 10.68 10.06
C ILE A 271 -4.00 9.49 10.98
N VAL A 272 -5.25 9.04 11.05
CA VAL A 272 -5.69 7.92 11.87
C VAL A 272 -6.00 6.70 10.99
N LEU A 273 -5.28 5.60 11.20
CA LEU A 273 -5.43 4.36 10.44
C LEU A 273 -5.89 3.19 11.32
N ARG A 274 -6.62 2.23 10.73
CA ARG A 274 -7.00 1.00 11.44
C ARG A 274 -6.14 -0.21 11.11
N GLU A 275 -5.61 -0.29 9.90
CA GLU A 275 -4.84 -1.43 9.45
C GLU A 275 -3.33 -1.16 9.46
N ARG A 276 -2.58 -1.99 10.20
CA ARG A 276 -1.11 -1.87 10.28
C ARG A 276 -0.40 -1.96 8.91
N PHE A 277 -1.00 -2.63 7.92
CA PHE A 277 -0.42 -2.73 6.58
C PHE A 277 -0.55 -1.45 5.77
N MET A 278 -1.39 -0.49 6.19
CA MET A 278 -1.59 0.78 5.50
C MET A 278 -0.52 1.82 5.83
N VAL A 279 0.05 1.79 7.04
CA VAL A 279 1.10 2.73 7.47
C VAL A 279 2.24 2.88 6.43
N PRO A 280 2.81 1.79 5.85
CA PRO A 280 3.84 1.91 4.82
C PRO A 280 3.30 2.27 3.42
N LYS A 281 1.98 2.31 3.21
CA LYS A 281 1.34 2.63 1.93
C LYS A 281 0.85 4.08 1.84
N ILE A 282 0.74 4.79 2.96
CA ILE A 282 0.52 6.24 2.95
C ILE A 282 1.70 6.90 2.23
N ALA A 283 1.43 7.80 1.29
CA ALA A 283 2.47 8.50 0.56
C ALA A 283 3.36 9.35 1.49
N ALA A 284 4.46 9.88 0.97
CA ALA A 284 5.34 10.75 1.76
C ALA A 284 4.53 11.98 2.23
N THR A 285 4.53 12.20 3.54
CA THR A 285 3.91 13.36 4.21
C THR A 285 4.64 13.56 5.52
N ASP A 286 4.56 14.77 6.08
CA ASP A 286 5.07 15.09 7.42
C ASP A 286 4.00 15.03 8.50
N ILE A 287 2.72 14.87 8.11
CA ILE A 287 1.61 14.71 9.06
C ILE A 287 1.88 13.46 9.93
N PRO A 288 1.75 13.55 11.26
CA PRO A 288 1.78 12.40 12.14
C PRO A 288 0.80 11.31 11.70
N VAL A 289 1.27 10.07 11.60
CA VAL A 289 0.42 8.91 11.28
C VAL A 289 0.32 8.00 12.49
N LEU A 290 -0.90 7.80 12.96
CA LEU A 290 -1.24 6.97 14.11
C LEU A 290 -2.16 5.82 13.68
N CYS A 291 -1.66 4.59 13.77
CA CYS A 291 -2.46 3.40 13.54
C CYS A 291 -2.96 2.80 14.85
N LEU A 292 -4.28 2.66 14.97
CA LEU A 292 -5.02 2.18 16.14
C LEU A 292 -5.82 0.91 15.76
N PRO A 293 -5.21 -0.29 15.80
CA PRO A 293 -5.86 -1.50 15.32
C PRO A 293 -7.03 -1.95 16.20
N LYS A 294 -6.86 -1.89 17.53
CA LYS A 294 -7.88 -2.29 18.50
C LYS A 294 -8.86 -1.13 18.75
N VAL A 295 -10.15 -1.44 18.86
CA VAL A 295 -11.19 -0.45 19.18
C VAL A 295 -10.94 0.18 20.55
N SER A 296 -10.51 -0.59 21.55
CA SER A 296 -10.20 -0.07 22.88
C SER A 296 -9.10 1.00 22.88
N THR A 297 -8.14 0.90 21.97
CA THR A 297 -7.10 1.92 21.78
C THR A 297 -7.64 3.10 20.97
N LEU A 298 -8.50 2.85 19.97
CA LEU A 298 -9.15 3.89 19.16
C LEU A 298 -9.99 4.85 20.03
N MET A 299 -10.70 4.33 21.04
CA MET A 299 -11.54 5.15 21.92
C MET A 299 -10.75 6.15 22.77
N ARG A 300 -9.42 6.03 22.86
CA ARG A 300 -8.57 7.04 23.54
C ARG A 300 -8.57 8.39 22.83
N LEU A 301 -8.94 8.44 21.54
CA LEU A 301 -9.13 9.70 20.83
C LEU A 301 -10.21 10.58 21.47
N GLU A 302 -11.19 9.99 22.16
CA GLU A 302 -12.25 10.71 22.87
C GLU A 302 -11.72 11.67 23.93
N GLN A 303 -10.58 11.33 24.56
CA GLN A 303 -9.92 12.11 25.61
C GLN A 303 -8.85 13.07 25.06
N SER A 304 -8.65 13.10 23.75
CA SER A 304 -7.71 14.01 23.09
C SER A 304 -8.37 15.35 22.76
N THR A 305 -7.59 16.30 22.24
CA THR A 305 -8.13 17.58 21.75
C THR A 305 -8.70 17.50 20.33
N LEU A 306 -8.69 16.31 19.72
CA LEU A 306 -9.17 16.10 18.36
C LEU A 306 -10.65 16.49 18.28
N GLN A 307 -10.99 17.35 17.34
CA GLN A 307 -12.35 17.92 17.20
C GLN A 307 -13.06 17.38 15.96
N VAL A 308 -12.32 17.17 14.88
CA VAL A 308 -12.89 16.75 13.59
C VAL A 308 -12.15 15.55 13.01
N LEU A 309 -12.90 14.58 12.50
CA LEU A 309 -12.40 13.50 11.65
C LEU A 309 -13.03 13.55 10.26
N ILE A 310 -12.18 13.65 9.24
CA ILE A 310 -12.53 13.66 7.83
C ILE A 310 -12.41 12.24 7.27
N HIS A 311 -13.43 11.80 6.54
CA HIS A 311 -13.55 10.42 6.01
C HIS A 311 -13.63 10.46 4.48
N PRO A 312 -12.59 10.01 3.76
CA PRO A 312 -12.62 9.98 2.28
C PRO A 312 -13.30 8.72 1.73
N SER A 313 -13.69 7.79 2.59
CA SER A 313 -14.27 6.50 2.19
C SER A 313 -15.15 5.90 3.29
N ASN A 314 -16.18 5.14 2.87
CA ASN A 314 -17.06 4.40 3.75
C ASN A 314 -16.58 2.96 3.91
N SER A 315 -16.03 2.62 5.08
CA SER A 315 -15.60 1.25 5.40
C SER A 315 -16.37 0.69 6.58
N GLY A 316 -16.49 -0.63 6.68
CA GLY A 316 -17.23 -1.27 7.78
C GLY A 316 -16.72 -0.90 9.18
N LYS A 317 -15.42 -0.59 9.34
CA LYS A 317 -14.83 -0.17 10.62
C LYS A 317 -15.04 1.30 10.94
N THR A 318 -15.52 2.14 10.01
CA THR A 318 -15.81 3.55 10.26
C THR A 318 -16.87 3.70 11.36
N SER A 319 -17.86 2.79 11.39
CA SER A 319 -18.87 2.69 12.47
C SER A 319 -18.30 2.64 13.89
N GLN A 320 -17.04 2.21 14.07
CA GLN A 320 -16.42 2.10 15.39
C GLN A 320 -15.90 3.43 15.91
N VAL A 321 -15.48 4.35 15.03
CA VAL A 321 -14.99 5.68 15.44
C VAL A 321 -16.11 6.71 15.51
N LEU A 322 -17.18 6.55 14.71
CA LEU A 322 -18.40 7.38 14.76
C LEU A 322 -19.14 7.34 16.11
N ARG A 323 -18.71 6.48 17.04
CA ARG A 323 -19.29 6.36 18.39
C ARG A 323 -18.73 7.38 19.38
N ILE A 324 -17.70 8.14 18.99
CA ILE A 324 -17.05 9.11 19.89
C ILE A 324 -17.82 10.43 19.80
N PRO A 325 -18.62 10.82 20.82
CA PRO A 325 -19.49 12.00 20.73
C PRO A 325 -18.72 13.33 20.85
N THR A 326 -17.47 13.29 21.29
CA THR A 326 -16.62 14.48 21.43
C THR A 326 -15.99 14.93 20.10
N ILE A 327 -16.05 14.09 19.06
CA ILE A 327 -15.46 14.35 17.75
C ILE A 327 -16.59 14.49 16.73
N ARG A 328 -16.52 15.52 15.88
CA ARG A 328 -17.39 15.66 14.71
C ARG A 328 -16.81 14.92 13.52
N HIS A 329 -17.67 14.36 12.69
CA HIS A 329 -17.29 13.51 11.57
C HIS A 329 -17.86 14.06 10.26
N THR A 330 -16.99 14.24 9.26
CA THR A 330 -17.41 14.68 7.92
C THR A 330 -16.97 13.70 6.84
N PHE A 331 -17.83 13.46 5.85
CA PHE A 331 -17.51 12.65 4.68
C PHE A 331 -17.20 13.52 3.46
N VAL A 332 -16.03 13.32 2.85
CA VAL A 332 -15.53 14.12 1.71
C VAL A 332 -15.42 13.33 0.40
N ASN A 333 -15.67 12.02 0.45
CA ASN A 333 -15.42 11.09 -0.66
C ASN A 333 -13.96 11.19 -1.22
N HIS A 334 -13.69 10.65 -2.41
CA HIS A 334 -12.36 10.63 -3.03
C HIS A 334 -12.35 11.05 -4.51
N GLY A 335 -13.46 11.63 -4.97
CA GLY A 335 -13.67 12.07 -6.34
C GLY A 335 -15.12 12.50 -6.54
N GLU A 336 -15.34 13.46 -7.43
CA GLU A 336 -16.69 13.94 -7.76
C GLU A 336 -17.10 13.41 -9.14
N SER A 337 -18.23 12.71 -9.23
CA SER A 337 -18.69 12.13 -10.50
C SER A 337 -20.21 12.18 -10.64
N ASP A 338 -20.68 12.12 -11.88
CA ASP A 338 -22.11 12.11 -12.21
C ASP A 338 -22.85 10.84 -11.77
N LYS A 339 -22.13 9.81 -11.30
CA LYS A 339 -22.72 8.51 -10.96
C LYS A 339 -23.47 8.60 -9.62
N LEU A 340 -24.70 8.06 -9.57
CA LEU A 340 -25.50 7.94 -8.34
C LEU A 340 -24.79 7.14 -7.24
N SER A 341 -23.84 6.27 -7.59
CA SER A 341 -22.99 5.58 -6.62
C SER A 341 -22.22 6.51 -5.66
N SER A 342 -22.06 7.79 -6.03
CA SER A 342 -21.46 8.83 -5.19
C SER A 342 -22.35 9.21 -3.99
N CYS A 343 -23.68 9.05 -4.09
CA CYS A 343 -24.65 9.36 -3.05
C CYS A 343 -25.05 8.08 -2.29
N ASN A 344 -24.16 7.58 -1.44
CA ASN A 344 -24.42 6.35 -0.67
C ASN A 344 -25.22 6.65 0.61
N PRO A 345 -26.27 5.87 0.95
CA PRO A 345 -27.02 6.02 2.22
C PRO A 345 -26.20 5.92 3.49
N TYR A 346 -24.98 5.38 3.44
CA TYR A 346 -24.03 5.41 4.56
C TYR A 346 -23.65 6.84 4.97
N ALA A 347 -23.75 7.82 4.08
CA ALA A 347 -23.42 9.22 4.35
C ALA A 347 -24.25 9.84 5.50
N LYS A 348 -25.43 9.29 5.81
CA LYS A 348 -26.28 9.71 6.95
C LYS A 348 -25.63 9.52 8.33
N ALA A 349 -24.52 8.76 8.39
CA ALA A 349 -23.85 8.44 9.64
C ALA A 349 -22.85 9.54 10.08
N TYR A 350 -22.62 10.55 9.24
CA TYR A 350 -21.70 11.66 9.49
C TYR A 350 -22.49 12.89 9.95
N ASP A 351 -21.83 13.80 10.67
CA ASP A 351 -22.40 15.08 11.05
C ASP A 351 -22.59 15.99 9.83
N GLU A 352 -21.64 15.94 8.89
CA GLU A 352 -21.67 16.70 7.64
C GLU A 352 -21.19 15.85 6.45
N VAL A 353 -21.65 16.22 5.26
CA VAL A 353 -21.21 15.69 3.98
C VAL A 353 -20.63 16.83 3.16
N TRP A 354 -19.33 16.78 2.91
CA TRP A 354 -18.61 17.82 2.19
C TRP A 354 -18.49 17.45 0.72
N VAL A 355 -18.96 18.35 -0.12
CA VAL A 355 -19.09 18.14 -1.56
C VAL A 355 -18.32 19.20 -2.36
N ALA A 356 -18.03 18.89 -3.63
CA ALA A 356 -17.28 19.80 -4.49
C ALA A 356 -18.06 21.09 -4.84
N GLY A 357 -19.37 21.00 -5.03
CA GLY A 357 -20.19 22.15 -5.40
C GLY A 357 -21.68 21.81 -5.53
N ALA A 358 -22.46 22.79 -5.99
CA ALA A 358 -23.93 22.71 -6.08
C ALA A 358 -24.45 21.44 -6.77
N ALA A 359 -23.80 20.98 -7.84
CA ALA A 359 -24.23 19.77 -8.55
C ALA A 359 -24.28 18.52 -7.64
N ALA A 360 -23.33 18.39 -6.73
CA ALA A 360 -23.27 17.27 -5.81
C ALA A 360 -24.32 17.38 -4.69
N ARG A 361 -24.57 18.61 -4.22
CA ARG A 361 -25.66 18.91 -3.28
C ARG A 361 -27.03 18.58 -3.89
N GLU A 362 -27.27 18.99 -5.12
CA GLU A 362 -28.48 18.64 -5.89
C GLU A 362 -28.63 17.12 -6.03
N ARG A 363 -27.54 16.39 -6.31
CA ARG A 363 -27.58 14.91 -6.36
C ARG A 363 -27.97 14.30 -5.02
N TYR A 364 -27.49 14.81 -3.89
CA TYR A 364 -27.92 14.33 -2.58
C TYR A 364 -29.40 14.59 -2.32
N ALA A 365 -29.91 15.76 -2.71
CA ALA A 365 -31.33 16.09 -2.62
C ALA A 365 -32.19 15.15 -3.49
N LEU A 366 -31.76 14.88 -4.73
CA LEU A 366 -32.46 14.02 -5.69
C LEU A 366 -32.43 12.53 -5.29
N ALA A 367 -31.35 12.09 -4.64
CA ALA A 367 -31.17 10.69 -4.27
C ALA A 367 -31.98 10.30 -3.02
N GLU A 368 -32.48 11.27 -2.25
CA GLU A 368 -33.30 11.08 -1.05
C GLU A 368 -32.72 10.04 -0.06
N VAL A 369 -31.40 10.02 0.08
CA VAL A 369 -30.68 9.01 0.90
C VAL A 369 -30.72 9.27 2.41
N GLY A 370 -31.48 10.28 2.84
CA GLY A 370 -31.63 10.68 4.24
C GLY A 370 -30.54 11.60 4.78
N VAL A 371 -29.77 12.27 3.91
CA VAL A 371 -28.88 13.38 4.29
C VAL A 371 -29.67 14.67 4.12
N GLU A 372 -29.75 15.49 5.17
CA GLU A 372 -30.45 16.76 5.12
C GLU A 372 -29.59 17.83 4.44
N ASP A 373 -30.22 18.75 3.71
CA ASP A 373 -29.52 19.80 2.95
C ASP A 373 -28.64 20.71 3.83
N LYS A 374 -29.07 20.96 5.07
CA LYS A 374 -28.28 21.73 6.06
C LYS A 374 -26.95 21.05 6.46
N ASP A 375 -26.84 19.74 6.26
CA ASP A 375 -25.66 18.94 6.61
C ASP A 375 -24.75 18.74 5.37
N VAL A 376 -25.12 19.30 4.21
CA VAL A 376 -24.29 19.29 3.00
C VAL A 376 -23.52 20.61 2.89
N VAL A 377 -22.19 20.53 2.87
CA VAL A 377 -21.29 21.70 2.82
C VAL A 377 -20.48 21.69 1.53
N GLU A 378 -20.53 22.79 0.77
CA GLU A 378 -19.80 22.94 -0.49
C GLU A 378 -18.39 23.47 -0.22
N VAL A 379 -17.39 22.59 -0.28
CA VAL A 379 -15.99 22.93 0.05
C VAL A 379 -15.08 23.02 -1.18
N GLY A 380 -15.57 22.68 -2.37
CA GLY A 380 -14.70 22.60 -3.55
C GLY A 380 -13.85 21.34 -3.60
N ARG A 381 -12.80 21.36 -4.42
CA ARG A 381 -11.81 20.28 -4.50
C ARG A 381 -10.40 20.84 -4.29
N PRO A 382 -9.94 20.96 -3.03
CA PRO A 382 -8.60 21.49 -2.75
C PRO A 382 -7.46 20.72 -3.42
N GLN A 383 -7.67 19.44 -3.78
CA GLN A 383 -6.69 18.64 -4.52
C GLN A 383 -6.34 19.20 -5.90
N LEU A 384 -7.17 20.10 -6.45
CA LEU A 384 -7.04 20.63 -7.80
C LEU A 384 -6.24 21.94 -7.85
N GLU A 385 -5.72 22.43 -6.72
CA GLU A 385 -4.96 23.69 -6.66
C GLU A 385 -3.75 23.71 -7.61
N ALA A 386 -3.12 22.55 -7.86
CA ALA A 386 -2.00 22.42 -8.78
C ALA A 386 -2.39 22.41 -10.27
N VAL A 387 -3.69 22.33 -10.60
CA VAL A 387 -4.18 22.32 -11.99
C VAL A 387 -4.15 23.75 -12.54
N ARG A 388 -3.41 23.94 -13.63
CA ARG A 388 -3.22 25.25 -14.25
C ARG A 388 -4.42 25.62 -15.13
N PRO A 389 -4.91 26.87 -15.06
CA PRO A 389 -6.01 27.34 -15.90
C PRO A 389 -5.61 27.38 -17.38
N TYR A 390 -6.61 27.43 -18.24
CA TYR A 390 -6.46 27.55 -19.68
C TYR A 390 -5.70 28.83 -20.03
N ALA A 391 -4.59 28.69 -20.76
CA ALA A 391 -3.71 29.79 -21.13
C ALA A 391 -3.87 30.23 -22.60
N GLY A 392 -4.91 29.74 -23.29
CA GLY A 392 -5.11 29.91 -24.73
C GLY A 392 -4.72 28.69 -25.56
N PRO A 393 -4.78 28.78 -26.90
CA PRO A 393 -4.55 27.65 -27.80
C PRO A 393 -3.12 27.11 -27.70
N PRO A 394 -2.87 25.88 -28.19
CA PRO A 394 -1.53 25.31 -28.23
C PRO A 394 -0.53 26.26 -28.90
N THR A 395 0.55 26.62 -28.20
CA THR A 395 1.59 27.53 -28.70
C THR A 395 2.82 26.81 -29.27
N GLY A 396 2.96 25.52 -28.99
CA GLY A 396 4.04 24.67 -29.50
C GLY A 396 3.74 24.06 -30.87
N ALA A 397 4.69 23.27 -31.39
CA ALA A 397 4.55 22.59 -32.68
C ALA A 397 3.49 21.47 -32.69
N TYR A 398 3.04 21.01 -31.52
CA TYR A 398 2.10 19.91 -31.37
C TYR A 398 0.96 20.26 -30.43
N THR A 399 -0.26 19.87 -30.80
CA THR A 399 -1.41 19.81 -29.90
C THR A 399 -1.29 18.56 -29.03
N THR A 400 -1.13 18.73 -27.73
CA THR A 400 -0.98 17.63 -26.78
C THR A 400 -2.34 17.14 -26.29
N VAL A 401 -2.69 15.90 -26.62
CA VAL A 401 -3.96 15.27 -26.25
C VAL A 401 -3.73 14.23 -25.17
N LEU A 402 -4.33 14.41 -24.00
CA LEU A 402 -4.36 13.41 -22.94
C LEU A 402 -5.56 12.49 -23.16
N TYR A 403 -5.32 11.21 -23.43
CA TYR A 403 -6.33 10.17 -23.35
C TYR A 403 -6.23 9.44 -22.01
N ALA A 404 -7.20 9.69 -21.12
CA ALA A 404 -7.24 9.14 -19.76
C ALA A 404 -8.57 8.40 -19.50
N PRO A 405 -8.71 7.16 -20.00
CA PRO A 405 -9.95 6.41 -19.84
C PRO A 405 -10.08 5.80 -18.43
N THR A 406 -11.31 5.54 -18.00
CA THR A 406 -11.56 4.92 -16.69
C THR A 406 -11.55 3.39 -16.70
N TRP A 407 -11.63 2.83 -15.50
CA TRP A 407 -11.69 1.40 -15.24
C TRP A 407 -13.05 0.83 -15.63
N GLU A 408 -13.07 -0.40 -16.16
CA GLU A 408 -14.30 -1.10 -16.56
C GLU A 408 -15.37 -1.25 -15.45
N GLY A 409 -15.00 -1.08 -14.18
CA GLY A 409 -15.90 -1.22 -13.04
C GLY A 409 -16.27 -2.68 -12.78
N TRP A 410 -17.20 -2.90 -11.85
CA TRP A 410 -17.68 -4.24 -11.47
C TRP A 410 -19.11 -4.54 -11.93
N ASP A 411 -19.86 -3.54 -12.40
CA ASP A 411 -21.29 -3.64 -12.72
C ASP A 411 -21.55 -4.00 -14.21
N GLY A 412 -20.50 -4.09 -15.03
CA GLY A 412 -20.59 -4.45 -16.44
C GLY A 412 -21.18 -3.36 -17.34
N ASN A 413 -21.30 -2.11 -16.86
CA ASN A 413 -21.82 -1.01 -17.66
C ASN A 413 -20.82 -0.62 -18.78
N PRO A 414 -21.19 -0.69 -20.07
CA PRO A 414 -20.29 -0.35 -21.18
C PRO A 414 -19.87 1.13 -21.19
N GLY A 415 -20.63 2.01 -20.52
CA GLY A 415 -20.27 3.42 -20.33
C GLY A 415 -19.18 3.66 -19.27
N ASN A 416 -18.74 2.62 -18.54
CA ASN A 416 -17.67 2.77 -17.55
C ASN A 416 -16.28 2.90 -18.15
N THR A 417 -16.05 2.50 -19.40
CA THR A 417 -14.73 2.66 -20.00
C THR A 417 -14.83 2.77 -21.51
N SER A 418 -14.10 3.74 -22.05
CA SER A 418 -13.96 3.92 -23.49
C SER A 418 -12.97 2.96 -24.13
N VAL A 419 -12.12 2.29 -23.33
CA VAL A 419 -10.97 1.50 -23.82
C VAL A 419 -11.41 0.39 -24.78
N ILE A 420 -12.50 -0.31 -24.44
CA ILE A 420 -12.96 -1.49 -25.18
C ILE A 420 -13.52 -1.10 -26.56
N GLU A 421 -14.52 -0.22 -26.57
CA GLU A 421 -15.29 0.07 -27.79
C GLU A 421 -14.67 1.20 -28.64
N ALA A 422 -14.05 2.20 -28.01
CA ALA A 422 -13.59 3.42 -28.69
C ALA A 422 -12.07 3.59 -28.71
N GLY A 423 -11.36 3.09 -27.69
CA GLY A 423 -9.99 3.51 -27.38
C GLY A 423 -8.99 3.32 -28.53
N ALA A 424 -9.03 2.18 -29.24
CA ALA A 424 -8.14 1.95 -30.37
C ALA A 424 -8.47 2.83 -31.58
N ASN A 425 -9.74 3.18 -31.79
CA ASN A 425 -10.16 4.05 -32.90
C ASN A 425 -9.79 5.50 -32.61
N LEU A 426 -10.05 5.98 -31.39
CA LEU A 426 -9.64 7.30 -30.92
C LEU A 426 -8.13 7.50 -31.11
N VAL A 427 -7.33 6.55 -30.66
CA VAL A 427 -5.87 6.63 -30.78
C VAL A 427 -5.43 6.63 -32.24
N ARG A 428 -6.04 5.82 -33.12
CA ARG A 428 -5.72 5.89 -34.56
C ARG A 428 -6.06 7.24 -35.18
N ALA A 429 -7.23 7.78 -34.87
CA ALA A 429 -7.65 9.08 -35.38
C ALA A 429 -6.71 10.20 -34.92
N LEU A 430 -6.29 10.18 -33.65
CA LEU A 430 -5.31 11.13 -33.11
C LEU A 430 -3.94 10.98 -33.78
N LEU A 431 -3.48 9.75 -33.99
CA LEU A 431 -2.16 9.47 -34.61
C LEU A 431 -2.12 9.80 -36.11
N ALA A 432 -3.27 9.88 -36.78
CA ALA A 432 -3.37 10.26 -38.19
C ALA A 432 -3.02 11.74 -38.43
N ASP A 433 -3.13 12.59 -37.41
CA ASP A 433 -2.72 13.99 -37.47
C ASP A 433 -1.24 14.14 -37.05
N PRO A 434 -0.34 14.58 -37.95
CA PRO A 434 1.08 14.73 -37.64
C PRO A 434 1.36 15.83 -36.60
N GLY A 435 0.46 16.80 -36.45
CA GLY A 435 0.51 17.89 -35.47
C GLY A 435 -0.04 17.52 -34.10
N VAL A 436 -0.38 16.25 -33.83
CA VAL A 436 -0.84 15.78 -32.52
C VAL A 436 0.28 15.09 -31.75
N ARG A 437 0.29 15.24 -30.43
CA ARG A 437 1.06 14.43 -29.48
C ARG A 437 0.12 13.77 -28.46
N VAL A 438 -0.01 12.45 -28.50
CA VAL A 438 -0.83 11.68 -27.56
C VAL A 438 -0.08 11.39 -26.25
N LEU A 439 -0.70 11.70 -25.12
CA LEU A 439 -0.38 11.17 -23.79
C LEU A 439 -1.47 10.18 -23.38
N TYR A 440 -1.14 8.89 -23.31
CA TYR A 440 -2.08 7.85 -22.88
C TYR A 440 -1.82 7.46 -21.43
N LYS A 441 -2.79 7.69 -20.55
CA LYS A 441 -2.73 7.35 -19.12
C LYS A 441 -3.90 6.43 -18.74
N PRO A 442 -3.77 5.10 -18.93
CA PRO A 442 -4.82 4.15 -18.55
C PRO A 442 -5.00 4.07 -17.03
N HIS A 443 -6.19 3.68 -16.59
CA HIS A 443 -6.42 3.41 -15.18
C HIS A 443 -5.54 2.22 -14.69
N PRO A 444 -4.95 2.27 -13.48
CA PRO A 444 -4.07 1.19 -13.00
C PRO A 444 -4.73 -0.19 -12.88
N LEU A 445 -6.07 -0.22 -12.79
CA LEU A 445 -6.87 -1.43 -12.69
C LEU A 445 -7.45 -1.91 -14.03
N THR A 446 -7.16 -1.25 -15.16
CA THR A 446 -7.68 -1.65 -16.47
C THR A 446 -7.34 -3.12 -16.77
N GLY A 447 -8.37 -3.91 -17.07
CA GLY A 447 -8.24 -5.35 -17.34
C GLY A 447 -8.22 -6.25 -16.10
N SER A 448 -8.51 -5.70 -14.92
CA SER A 448 -8.57 -6.49 -13.67
C SER A 448 -9.88 -7.24 -13.49
N VAL A 449 -10.96 -6.79 -14.15
CA VAL A 449 -12.29 -7.44 -14.11
C VAL A 449 -12.66 -7.99 -15.49
N ASP A 450 -12.53 -7.20 -16.55
CA ASP A 450 -12.80 -7.63 -17.92
C ASP A 450 -11.50 -7.76 -18.72
N ALA A 451 -11.15 -8.99 -19.12
CA ALA A 451 -9.95 -9.26 -19.89
C ALA A 451 -9.90 -8.49 -21.23
N ARG A 452 -11.05 -8.18 -21.83
CA ARG A 452 -11.14 -7.40 -23.08
C ARG A 452 -10.58 -5.99 -22.89
N ALA A 453 -10.78 -5.38 -21.73
CA ALA A 453 -10.21 -4.06 -21.41
C ALA A 453 -8.67 -4.12 -21.36
N GLY A 454 -8.11 -5.19 -20.80
CA GLY A 454 -6.66 -5.42 -20.78
C GLY A 454 -6.08 -5.66 -22.18
N GLU A 455 -6.76 -6.42 -23.03
CA GLU A 455 -6.36 -6.64 -24.42
C GLU A 455 -6.40 -5.34 -25.24
N ALA A 456 -7.43 -4.53 -25.06
CA ALA A 456 -7.58 -3.25 -25.72
C ALA A 456 -6.55 -2.21 -25.26
N ASP A 457 -6.24 -2.13 -23.96
CA ASP A 457 -5.12 -1.31 -23.43
C ASP A 457 -3.79 -1.72 -24.07
N LEU A 458 -3.47 -3.02 -24.13
CA LEU A 458 -2.25 -3.50 -24.79
C LEU A 458 -2.20 -3.11 -26.27
N ARG A 459 -3.34 -3.18 -26.97
CA ARG A 459 -3.45 -2.76 -28.37
C ARG A 459 -3.19 -1.26 -28.54
N ILE A 460 -3.76 -0.42 -27.68
CA ILE A 460 -3.53 1.04 -27.69
C ILE A 460 -2.05 1.35 -27.48
N ARG A 461 -1.42 0.72 -26.48
CA ARG A 461 0.01 0.91 -26.20
C ARG A 461 0.87 0.53 -27.40
N GLU A 462 0.52 -0.54 -28.12
CA GLU A 462 1.27 -0.93 -29.32
C GLU A 462 1.05 0.03 -30.48
N LEU A 463 -0.16 0.56 -30.69
CA LEU A 463 -0.41 1.61 -31.70
C LEU A 463 0.49 2.82 -31.46
N ILE A 464 0.57 3.29 -30.21
CA ILE A 464 1.41 4.43 -29.83
C ILE A 464 2.89 4.12 -30.06
N ARG A 465 3.35 2.93 -29.67
CA ARG A 465 4.75 2.51 -29.91
C ARG A 465 5.06 2.39 -31.40
N ALA A 466 4.13 1.90 -32.20
CA ALA A 466 4.29 1.80 -33.65
C ALA A 466 4.45 3.18 -34.29
N ALA A 467 3.57 4.13 -33.97
CA ALA A 467 3.67 5.50 -34.45
C ALA A 467 5.00 6.17 -34.05
N ASN A 468 5.48 5.95 -32.81
CA ASN A 468 6.77 6.47 -32.37
C ASN A 468 7.98 5.86 -33.13
N ARG A 469 7.86 4.65 -33.71
CA ARG A 469 8.93 4.07 -34.55
C ARG A 469 9.00 4.73 -35.92
N GLU A 470 7.89 5.26 -36.40
CA GLU A 470 7.77 5.92 -37.72
C GLU A 470 8.08 7.42 -37.64
N ARG A 471 7.85 8.05 -36.48
CA ARG A 471 8.20 9.46 -36.25
C ARG A 471 9.69 9.65 -36.00
N THR A 472 10.21 10.77 -36.53
CA THR A 472 11.57 11.24 -36.29
C THR A 472 11.55 12.72 -35.94
N GLY A 473 12.42 13.14 -35.03
CA GLY A 473 12.58 14.54 -34.68
C GLY A 473 13.73 14.76 -33.71
N PRO A 474 14.05 16.02 -33.35
CA PRO A 474 15.09 16.33 -32.40
C PRO A 474 14.80 15.63 -31.07
N ARG A 475 15.84 15.03 -30.48
CA ARG A 475 15.77 14.35 -29.19
C ARG A 475 16.59 15.15 -28.18
N PRO A 476 16.08 15.40 -26.97
CA PRO A 476 16.88 16.00 -25.92
C PRO A 476 18.17 15.20 -25.72
N PRO A 477 19.31 15.87 -25.44
CA PRO A 477 20.56 15.17 -25.18
C PRO A 477 20.38 14.20 -24.01
N ALA A 478 21.01 13.03 -24.08
CA ALA A 478 21.00 12.08 -22.98
C ALA A 478 21.74 12.70 -21.79
N GLY A 479 20.98 13.24 -20.83
CA GLY A 479 21.48 13.86 -19.62
C GLY A 479 21.18 13.03 -18.38
N ASP A 480 22.02 13.18 -17.35
CA ASP A 480 21.82 12.54 -16.05
C ASP A 480 20.79 13.28 -15.17
N GLU A 481 20.19 14.37 -15.65
CA GLU A 481 19.35 15.26 -14.85
C GLU A 481 18.13 14.55 -14.26
N LEU A 482 17.33 13.86 -15.07
CA LEU A 482 16.19 13.09 -14.57
C LEU A 482 16.65 12.00 -13.58
N ALA A 483 17.78 11.35 -13.83
CA ALA A 483 18.33 10.34 -12.93
C ALA A 483 18.78 10.96 -11.60
N ASN A 484 19.33 12.16 -11.61
CA ASN A 484 19.75 12.91 -10.42
C ASN A 484 18.54 13.41 -9.63
N ARG A 485 17.53 13.99 -10.29
CA ARG A 485 16.27 14.37 -9.66
C ARG A 485 15.54 13.18 -9.07
N THR A 486 15.58 12.03 -9.74
CA THR A 486 14.99 10.78 -9.21
C THR A 486 15.70 10.35 -7.93
N LYS A 487 17.04 10.34 -7.90
CA LYS A 487 17.80 10.01 -6.69
C LYS A 487 17.50 10.96 -5.54
N GLU A 488 17.39 12.26 -5.82
CA GLU A 488 17.10 13.27 -4.80
C GLU A 488 15.68 13.12 -4.24
N LEU A 489 14.69 12.96 -5.12
CA LEU A 489 13.30 12.75 -4.69
C LEU A 489 13.15 11.44 -3.91
N ASP A 490 13.81 10.36 -4.34
CA ASP A 490 13.81 9.08 -3.61
C ASP A 490 14.50 9.23 -2.25
N ARG A 491 15.58 10.01 -2.12
CA ARG A 491 16.25 10.31 -0.84
C ARG A 491 15.32 11.01 0.15
N LEU A 492 14.50 11.94 -0.32
CA LEU A 492 13.58 12.71 0.52
C LEU A 492 12.30 11.94 0.88
N THR A 493 11.81 11.07 -0.01
CA THR A 493 10.52 10.40 0.13
C THR A 493 10.62 8.96 0.64
N THR A 494 11.80 8.33 0.56
CA THR A 494 11.99 6.94 0.97
C THR A 494 12.90 6.81 2.19
N THR A 495 12.47 5.99 3.15
CA THR A 495 13.31 5.61 4.29
C THR A 495 14.04 4.31 3.94
N ALA A 496 15.37 4.34 3.95
CA ALA A 496 16.18 3.14 3.74
C ALA A 496 15.90 2.10 4.84
N MET A 497 15.35 0.95 4.45
CA MET A 497 15.06 -0.14 5.37
C MET A 497 15.25 -1.48 4.69
N ARG A 498 15.70 -2.49 5.44
CA ARG A 498 15.76 -3.85 4.91
C ARG A 498 14.35 -4.40 4.70
N ALA A 499 14.17 -5.22 3.66
CA ALA A 499 12.87 -5.82 3.31
C ALA A 499 12.20 -6.61 4.46
N SER A 500 13.01 -7.07 5.42
CA SER A 500 12.55 -7.82 6.58
C SER A 500 12.20 -6.98 7.81
N ALA A 501 12.30 -5.65 7.76
CA ALA A 501 12.01 -4.79 8.92
C ALA A 501 10.56 -5.02 9.40
N ASP A 502 10.41 -5.30 10.71
CA ASP A 502 9.10 -5.36 11.35
C ASP A 502 8.59 -3.95 11.71
N GLN A 503 7.42 -3.86 12.33
CA GLN A 503 6.78 -2.58 12.63
C GLN A 503 7.57 -1.74 13.63
N VAL A 504 8.19 -2.36 14.64
CA VAL A 504 9.01 -1.65 15.64
C VAL A 504 10.26 -1.07 15.00
N GLU A 505 10.94 -1.83 14.12
CA GLU A 505 12.09 -1.30 13.37
C GLU A 505 11.67 -0.18 12.40
N ARG A 506 10.49 -0.28 11.78
CA ARG A 506 9.96 0.79 10.93
C ARG A 506 9.65 2.06 11.74
N MET A 507 9.01 1.94 12.90
CA MET A 507 8.77 3.06 13.81
C MET A 507 10.08 3.73 14.23
N LEU A 508 11.12 2.94 14.53
CA LEU A 508 12.45 3.45 14.87
C LEU A 508 13.06 4.27 13.72
N LEU A 509 12.94 3.79 12.48
CA LEU A 509 13.52 4.43 11.30
C LEU A 509 12.66 5.58 10.74
N GLN A 510 11.37 5.63 11.10
CA GLN A 510 10.39 6.60 10.59
C GLN A 510 9.84 7.46 11.72
N SER A 511 10.76 8.01 12.52
CA SER A 511 10.48 8.99 13.59
C SER A 511 9.94 10.31 13.03
N ALA A 512 9.74 11.30 13.89
CA ALA A 512 9.35 12.66 13.48
C ALA A 512 10.27 13.18 12.36
N PRO A 513 9.72 13.69 11.25
CA PRO A 513 10.51 14.24 10.15
C PRO A 513 11.19 15.54 10.58
N GLU A 514 12.32 15.86 9.93
CA GLU A 514 12.97 17.16 10.10
C GLU A 514 12.05 18.30 9.64
N PRO A 515 12.05 19.45 10.33
CA PRO A 515 11.30 20.62 9.88
C PRO A 515 11.65 21.01 8.43
N GLY A 516 10.64 21.39 7.64
CA GLY A 516 10.82 21.80 6.24
C GLY A 516 10.97 20.66 5.23
N ARG A 517 10.88 19.38 5.65
CA ARG A 517 10.98 18.24 4.73
C ARG A 517 9.85 18.21 3.69
N ALA A 518 8.60 18.51 4.08
CA ALA A 518 7.46 18.54 3.17
C ALA A 518 7.68 19.53 2.02
N GLU A 519 8.13 20.75 2.32
CA GLU A 519 8.45 21.75 1.29
C GLU A 519 9.60 21.30 0.39
N ALA A 520 10.63 20.65 0.96
CA ALA A 520 11.72 20.09 0.17
C ALA A 520 11.24 18.98 -0.77
N VAL A 521 10.31 18.11 -0.31
CA VAL A 521 9.67 17.08 -1.14
C VAL A 521 8.83 17.71 -2.25
N ALA A 522 8.06 18.75 -1.96
CA ALA A 522 7.26 19.46 -2.96
C ALA A 522 8.16 20.09 -4.05
N ARG A 523 9.21 20.83 -3.65
CA ARG A 523 10.20 21.39 -4.58
C ARG A 523 10.91 20.32 -5.41
N ALA A 524 11.32 19.22 -4.78
CA ALA A 524 11.98 18.11 -5.48
C ALA A 524 11.03 17.39 -6.45
N THR A 525 9.74 17.31 -6.13
CA THR A 525 8.71 16.74 -7.00
C THR A 525 8.51 17.62 -8.24
N ALA A 526 8.32 18.94 -8.06
CA ALA A 526 8.20 19.87 -9.17
C ALA A 526 9.43 19.86 -10.09
N ALA A 527 10.64 19.87 -9.51
CA ALA A 527 11.88 19.78 -10.28
C ALA A 527 12.05 18.42 -11.00
N TRP A 528 11.55 17.33 -10.40
CA TRP A 528 11.53 16.02 -11.05
C TRP A 528 10.56 15.98 -12.22
N GLU A 529 9.36 16.55 -12.08
CA GLU A 529 8.36 16.62 -13.14
C GLU A 529 8.87 17.45 -14.32
N GLU A 530 9.48 18.60 -14.06
CA GLU A 530 10.12 19.41 -15.08
C GLU A 530 11.21 18.62 -15.83
N ALA A 531 12.11 17.97 -15.11
CA ALA A 531 13.17 17.14 -15.70
C ALA A 531 12.62 15.93 -16.46
N TYR A 532 11.51 15.33 -15.98
CA TYR A 532 10.85 14.21 -16.65
C TYR A 532 10.36 14.63 -18.03
N TRP A 533 9.59 15.72 -18.11
CA TRP A 533 9.06 16.18 -19.38
C TRP A 533 10.14 16.73 -20.31
N ALA A 534 11.17 17.40 -19.78
CA ALA A 534 12.31 17.87 -20.58
C ALA A 534 13.18 16.73 -21.13
N SER A 535 13.15 15.54 -20.51
CA SER A 535 13.87 14.36 -21.01
C SER A 535 13.22 13.70 -22.23
N LEU A 536 11.96 14.01 -22.50
CA LEU A 536 11.17 13.43 -23.57
C LEU A 536 11.18 14.35 -24.80
N PRO A 537 11.32 13.81 -26.03
CA PRO A 537 11.11 14.61 -27.23
C PRO A 537 9.68 15.16 -27.29
N GLU A 538 9.53 16.41 -27.72
CA GLU A 538 8.22 17.07 -27.83
C GLU A 538 7.26 16.37 -28.80
N TRP A 539 7.80 15.71 -29.84
CA TRP A 539 7.02 14.98 -30.84
C TRP A 539 6.59 13.57 -30.38
N GLU A 540 7.23 13.03 -29.33
CA GLU A 540 7.09 11.62 -28.93
C GLU A 540 5.81 11.44 -28.12
N HIS A 541 4.97 10.51 -28.58
CA HIS A 541 3.78 10.07 -27.86
C HIS A 541 4.17 9.29 -26.61
N GLN A 542 3.42 9.45 -25.51
CA GLN A 542 3.77 8.85 -24.23
C GLN A 542 2.71 7.88 -23.73
N VAL A 543 3.15 6.77 -23.15
CA VAL A 543 2.32 5.84 -22.39
C VAL A 543 2.70 5.96 -20.91
N VAL A 544 1.85 6.61 -20.12
CA VAL A 544 2.13 6.96 -18.72
C VAL A 544 1.43 5.95 -17.80
N THR A 545 2.14 4.89 -17.42
CA THR A 545 1.60 3.82 -16.56
C THR A 545 2.13 3.84 -15.14
N ASP A 546 3.20 4.60 -14.90
CA ASP A 546 3.80 4.73 -13.58
C ASP A 546 3.00 5.71 -12.70
N ALA A 547 3.23 5.62 -11.39
CA ALA A 547 2.60 6.51 -10.42
C ALA A 547 3.04 7.98 -10.57
N ARG A 548 4.22 8.22 -11.16
CA ARG A 548 4.77 9.55 -11.47
C ARG A 548 5.08 9.61 -12.98
N PRO A 549 4.73 10.68 -13.70
CA PRO A 549 4.01 11.86 -13.21
C PRO A 549 2.57 11.56 -12.79
N ALA A 550 2.06 12.36 -11.86
CA ALA A 550 0.68 12.30 -11.41
C ALA A 550 -0.30 12.67 -12.54
N LEU A 551 -1.58 12.35 -12.35
CA LEU A 551 -2.62 12.69 -13.33
C LEU A 551 -2.73 14.21 -13.54
N TYR A 552 -2.67 15.00 -12.47
CA TYR A 552 -2.80 16.46 -12.55
C TYR A 552 -1.63 17.13 -13.26
N ASP A 553 -0.41 16.59 -13.14
CA ASP A 553 0.71 17.06 -13.95
C ASP A 553 0.52 16.72 -15.44
N CYS A 554 -0.11 15.57 -15.76
CA CYS A 554 -0.53 15.29 -17.14
C CYS A 554 -1.59 16.29 -17.65
N PHE A 555 -2.50 16.77 -16.79
CA PHE A 555 -3.45 17.83 -17.15
C PHE A 555 -2.74 19.13 -17.51
N ASN A 556 -1.69 19.47 -16.76
CA ASN A 556 -0.89 20.67 -16.99
C ASN A 556 -0.12 20.62 -18.31
N ARG A 557 0.18 19.42 -18.83
CA ARG A 557 0.82 19.22 -20.14
C ARG A 557 -0.14 19.07 -21.32
N ALA A 558 -1.41 18.82 -21.06
CA ALA A 558 -2.41 18.60 -22.11
C ALA A 558 -3.07 19.91 -22.52
N ASP A 559 -3.38 20.03 -23.81
CA ASP A 559 -4.23 21.08 -24.38
C ASP A 559 -5.69 20.60 -24.47
N LEU A 560 -5.88 19.28 -24.61
CA LEU A 560 -7.16 18.61 -24.75
C LEU A 560 -7.18 17.33 -23.91
N LEU A 561 -8.27 17.09 -23.17
CA LEU A 561 -8.57 15.80 -22.54
C LEU A 561 -9.58 15.02 -23.39
N ILE A 562 -9.33 13.73 -23.60
CA ILE A 562 -10.34 12.75 -24.01
C ILE A 562 -10.49 11.73 -22.88
N SER A 563 -11.73 11.51 -22.43
CA SER A 563 -12.05 10.52 -21.41
C SER A 563 -13.45 9.93 -21.67
N ASP A 564 -13.97 9.19 -20.71
CA ASP A 564 -15.34 8.66 -20.64
C ASP A 564 -16.04 9.29 -19.42
N VAL A 565 -17.27 8.87 -19.09
CA VAL A 565 -18.04 9.47 -17.98
C VAL A 565 -17.34 9.21 -16.63
N SER A 566 -16.65 10.24 -16.13
CA SER A 566 -15.61 10.09 -15.11
C SER A 566 -15.42 11.33 -14.25
N SER A 567 -14.98 11.13 -13.00
CA SER A 567 -14.47 12.21 -12.15
C SER A 567 -13.20 12.87 -12.71
N VAL A 568 -12.48 12.21 -13.62
CA VAL A 568 -11.32 12.78 -14.33
C VAL A 568 -11.73 14.02 -15.13
N ILE A 569 -12.93 14.03 -15.72
CA ILE A 569 -13.46 15.19 -16.44
C ILE A 569 -13.76 16.33 -15.45
N SER A 570 -14.46 16.02 -14.36
CA SER A 570 -14.74 17.00 -13.30
C SER A 570 -13.46 17.68 -12.81
N ASP A 571 -12.37 16.92 -12.69
CA ASP A 571 -11.08 17.43 -12.22
C ASP A 571 -10.35 18.25 -13.26
N PHE A 572 -10.38 17.79 -14.52
CA PHE A 572 -9.78 18.52 -15.64
C PHE A 572 -10.51 19.84 -15.91
N LEU A 573 -11.81 19.92 -15.61
CA LEU A 573 -12.61 21.12 -15.76
C LEU A 573 -12.11 22.28 -14.88
N ALA A 574 -11.35 22.02 -13.80
CA ALA A 574 -10.68 23.08 -13.05
C ALA A 574 -9.74 23.93 -13.94
N SER A 575 -9.20 23.34 -15.02
CA SER A 575 -8.39 24.06 -16.00
C SER A 575 -9.21 24.84 -17.03
N GLU A 576 -10.51 24.54 -17.20
CA GLU A 576 -11.39 25.09 -18.26
C GLU A 576 -10.93 24.82 -19.72
N LYS A 577 -9.88 24.00 -19.89
CA LYS A 577 -9.40 23.54 -21.18
C LYS A 577 -10.48 22.71 -21.90
N PRO A 578 -10.46 22.65 -23.24
CA PRO A 578 -11.36 21.80 -24.00
C PRO A 578 -11.22 20.32 -23.59
N TYR A 579 -12.33 19.60 -23.58
CA TYR A 579 -12.36 18.15 -23.35
C TYR A 579 -13.45 17.48 -24.17
N ALA A 580 -13.31 16.17 -24.35
CA ALA A 580 -14.28 15.32 -25.01
C ALA A 580 -14.60 14.05 -24.24
N VAL A 581 -15.83 13.58 -24.40
CA VAL A 581 -16.37 12.40 -23.74
C VAL A 581 -16.72 11.36 -24.79
N ALA A 582 -16.07 10.21 -24.72
CA ALA A 582 -16.38 9.07 -25.56
C ALA A 582 -17.69 8.41 -25.08
N ASN A 583 -18.73 8.47 -25.92
CA ASN A 583 -20.01 7.84 -25.65
C ASN A 583 -19.99 6.38 -26.12
N THR A 584 -19.69 5.48 -25.18
CA THR A 584 -19.77 4.02 -25.39
C THR A 584 -21.05 3.40 -24.83
N SER A 585 -22.00 4.23 -24.36
CA SER A 585 -23.23 3.76 -23.72
C SER A 585 -24.30 3.27 -24.71
N GLY A 586 -24.18 3.64 -25.98
CA GLY A 586 -25.20 3.42 -27.01
C GLY A 586 -26.39 4.38 -26.94
N LEU A 587 -26.39 5.33 -25.99
CA LEU A 587 -27.41 6.37 -25.90
C LEU A 587 -27.25 7.39 -27.02
N ALA A 588 -28.38 7.90 -27.52
CA ALA A 588 -28.39 9.09 -28.38
C ALA A 588 -27.76 10.28 -27.64
N GLU A 589 -27.11 11.18 -28.38
CA GLU A 589 -26.32 12.27 -27.78
C GLU A 589 -27.14 13.19 -26.87
N ASP A 590 -28.38 13.51 -27.26
CA ASP A 590 -29.27 14.37 -26.47
C ASP A 590 -29.65 13.72 -25.13
N VAL A 591 -29.89 12.40 -25.13
CA VAL A 591 -30.15 11.61 -23.92
C VAL A 591 -28.88 11.51 -23.07
N PHE A 592 -27.73 11.31 -23.70
CA PHE A 592 -26.43 11.21 -23.04
C PHE A 592 -26.08 12.52 -22.30
N ARG A 593 -26.25 13.68 -22.94
CA ARG A 593 -26.05 15.01 -22.33
C ARG A 593 -27.01 15.31 -21.18
N LYS A 594 -28.25 14.80 -21.26
CA LYS A 594 -29.22 14.94 -20.16
C LYS A 594 -28.84 14.08 -18.95
N ALA A 595 -28.40 12.85 -19.19
CA ALA A 595 -28.05 11.88 -18.16
C ALA A 595 -26.75 12.23 -17.41
N PHE A 596 -25.78 12.86 -18.07
CA PHE A 596 -24.47 13.13 -17.50
C PHE A 596 -24.11 14.63 -17.59
N PRO A 597 -24.27 15.39 -16.49
CA PRO A 597 -23.95 16.83 -16.44
C PRO A 597 -22.56 17.19 -16.98
N THR A 598 -21.53 16.37 -16.70
CA THR A 598 -20.17 16.57 -17.20
C THR A 598 -20.04 16.52 -18.72
N VAL A 599 -21.04 16.02 -19.45
CA VAL A 599 -21.01 15.97 -20.92
C VAL A 599 -21.49 17.29 -21.53
N ARG A 600 -22.27 18.09 -20.80
CA ARG A 600 -22.94 19.28 -21.36
C ARG A 600 -21.98 20.35 -21.88
N ALA A 601 -20.75 20.39 -21.36
CA ALA A 601 -19.73 21.34 -21.77
C ALA A 601 -18.53 20.70 -22.50
N GLY A 602 -18.68 19.46 -22.96
CA GLY A 602 -17.66 18.73 -23.72
C GLY A 602 -18.17 18.27 -25.08
N THR A 603 -17.22 18.00 -25.98
CA THR A 603 -17.51 17.36 -27.27
C THR A 603 -17.84 15.88 -27.04
N VAL A 604 -18.90 15.38 -27.66
CA VAL A 604 -19.26 13.95 -27.58
C VAL A 604 -18.60 13.23 -28.76
N LEU A 605 -17.82 12.20 -28.46
CA LEU A 605 -17.18 11.36 -29.47
C LEU A 605 -17.88 10.01 -29.55
N THR A 606 -18.25 9.62 -30.76
CA THR A 606 -18.74 8.27 -31.08
C THR A 606 -17.58 7.26 -31.06
N PRO A 607 -17.84 5.95 -30.86
CA PRO A 607 -16.79 4.93 -30.79
C PRO A 607 -15.94 4.78 -32.07
N ASP A 608 -16.43 5.27 -33.21
CA ASP A 608 -15.70 5.29 -34.48
C ASP A 608 -14.67 6.43 -34.59
N ALA A 609 -14.64 7.36 -33.61
CA ALA A 609 -13.76 8.51 -33.54
C ALA A 609 -13.92 9.54 -34.68
N ALA A 610 -15.06 9.56 -35.37
CA ALA A 610 -15.29 10.43 -36.52
C ALA A 610 -15.18 11.94 -36.20
N GLY A 611 -15.53 12.35 -34.97
CA GLY A 611 -15.46 13.75 -34.52
C GLY A 611 -14.07 14.24 -34.09
N VAL A 612 -13.04 13.41 -34.10
CA VAL A 612 -11.69 13.81 -33.65
C VAL A 612 -11.08 14.96 -34.48
N PRO A 613 -11.16 14.99 -35.82
CA PRO A 613 -10.58 16.08 -36.60
C PRO A 613 -11.21 17.45 -36.29
N GLU A 614 -12.53 17.51 -36.18
CA GLU A 614 -13.26 18.75 -35.84
C GLU A 614 -12.93 19.24 -34.43
N LEU A 615 -12.83 18.31 -33.47
CA LEU A 615 -12.39 18.62 -32.10
C LEU A 615 -10.98 19.23 -32.08
N LEU A 616 -10.03 18.66 -32.83
CA LEU A 616 -8.66 19.18 -32.89
C LEU A 616 -8.60 20.56 -33.55
N ASP A 617 -9.42 20.79 -34.58
CA ASP A 617 -9.57 22.08 -35.24
C ASP A 617 -10.06 23.14 -34.25
N ALA A 618 -11.11 22.87 -33.47
CA ALA A 618 -11.61 23.79 -32.44
C ALA A 618 -10.60 24.10 -31.33
N VAL A 619 -9.75 23.13 -30.95
CA VAL A 619 -8.68 23.35 -29.95
C VAL A 619 -7.59 24.28 -30.49
N ARG A 620 -7.25 24.17 -31.78
CA ARG A 620 -6.23 25.01 -32.44
C ARG A 620 -6.76 26.40 -32.79
N HIS A 621 -8.08 26.50 -32.99
CA HIS A 621 -8.81 27.68 -33.42
C HIS A 621 -9.91 28.03 -32.39
N PRO A 622 -9.55 28.72 -31.28
CA PRO A 622 -10.48 29.00 -30.17
C PRO A 622 -11.77 29.72 -30.59
N GLU A 623 -11.77 30.43 -31.72
CA GLU A 623 -12.96 31.06 -32.31
C GLU A 623 -14.02 30.06 -32.74
N LYS A 624 -13.67 28.78 -32.91
CA LYS A 624 -14.57 27.66 -33.23
C LYS A 624 -15.04 26.91 -31.98
N ASP A 625 -14.52 27.25 -30.80
CA ASP A 625 -14.89 26.61 -29.54
C ASP A 625 -16.15 27.27 -28.95
N GLU A 626 -17.31 26.71 -29.30
CA GLU A 626 -18.61 27.18 -28.82
C GLU A 626 -18.90 26.82 -27.35
N LEU A 627 -18.06 26.00 -26.71
CA LEU A 627 -18.31 25.44 -25.38
C LEU A 627 -17.60 26.19 -24.24
N VAL A 628 -16.86 27.27 -24.53
CA VAL A 628 -16.11 28.06 -23.53
C VAL A 628 -17.01 28.50 -22.37
N GLN A 629 -18.15 29.14 -22.66
CA GLN A 629 -19.07 29.63 -21.63
C GLN A 629 -19.70 28.46 -20.85
N ALA A 630 -20.11 27.41 -21.54
CA ALA A 630 -20.66 26.21 -20.91
C ALA A 630 -19.65 25.55 -19.95
N ARG A 631 -18.36 25.55 -20.29
CA ARG A 631 -17.30 25.01 -19.41
C ARG A 631 -17.13 25.85 -18.16
N ALA A 632 -17.12 27.18 -18.27
CA ALA A 632 -17.02 28.07 -17.13
C ALA A 632 -18.22 27.96 -16.17
N GLU A 633 -19.43 27.88 -16.73
CA GLU A 633 -20.66 27.65 -15.95
C GLU A 633 -20.64 26.28 -15.25
N LEU A 634 -20.28 25.23 -15.98
CA LEU A 634 -20.19 23.88 -15.44
C LEU A 634 -19.11 23.77 -14.36
N LYS A 635 -17.96 24.42 -14.53
CA LYS A 635 -16.88 24.48 -13.51
C LYS A 635 -17.45 25.06 -12.22
N ARG A 636 -18.10 26.21 -12.29
CA ARG A 636 -18.70 26.87 -11.13
C ARG A 636 -19.75 25.99 -10.44
N HIS A 637 -20.55 25.29 -11.24
CA HIS A 637 -21.61 24.42 -10.73
C HIS A 637 -21.07 23.12 -10.10
N LEU A 638 -20.01 22.52 -10.66
CA LEU A 638 -19.40 21.28 -10.16
C LEU A 638 -18.42 21.51 -9.00
N LEU A 639 -17.60 22.56 -9.06
CA LEU A 639 -16.45 22.78 -8.17
C LEU A 639 -16.59 24.02 -7.27
N GLY A 640 -17.69 24.78 -7.42
CA GLY A 640 -17.90 26.04 -6.71
C GLY A 640 -17.14 27.22 -7.33
N PRO A 641 -17.14 28.40 -6.66
CA PRO A 641 -16.48 29.59 -7.17
C PRO A 641 -14.95 29.48 -7.16
N ASP A 642 -14.28 30.34 -7.92
CA ASP A 642 -12.81 30.42 -7.93
C ASP A 642 -12.27 31.08 -6.66
N GLU A 643 -12.98 32.09 -6.15
CA GLU A 643 -12.61 32.85 -4.96
C GLU A 643 -13.75 32.86 -3.90
N PRO A 644 -13.44 32.61 -2.61
CA PRO A 644 -12.15 32.12 -2.11
C PRO A 644 -11.85 30.71 -2.64
N THR A 645 -10.56 30.38 -2.76
CA THR A 645 -10.10 29.09 -3.31
C THR A 645 -10.71 27.88 -2.56
N SER A 646 -10.75 26.71 -3.22
CA SER A 646 -11.25 25.49 -2.58
C SER A 646 -10.49 25.12 -1.30
N GLN A 647 -9.17 25.40 -1.23
CA GLN A 647 -8.39 25.15 -0.02
C GLN A 647 -8.80 26.09 1.13
N VAL A 648 -9.09 27.36 0.83
CA VAL A 648 -9.60 28.32 1.84
C VAL A 648 -10.98 27.88 2.34
N ARG A 649 -11.92 27.56 1.44
CA ARG A 649 -13.25 27.06 1.83
C ARG A 649 -13.18 25.77 2.64
N PHE A 650 -12.31 24.84 2.24
CA PHE A 650 -12.07 23.60 2.98
C PHE A 650 -11.55 23.87 4.39
N ASN A 651 -10.60 24.80 4.55
CA ASN A 651 -10.11 25.22 5.86
C ASN A 651 -11.20 25.91 6.71
N GLU A 652 -11.99 26.81 6.12
CA GLU A 652 -13.12 27.47 6.79
C GLU A 652 -14.17 26.46 7.28
N ALA A 653 -14.50 25.45 6.46
CA ALA A 653 -15.40 24.37 6.85
C ALA A 653 -14.84 23.54 8.02
N VAL A 654 -13.54 23.23 8.01
CA VAL A 654 -12.85 22.59 9.14
C VAL A 654 -12.96 23.45 10.40
N GLN A 655 -12.66 24.76 10.32
CA GLN A 655 -12.73 25.64 11.50
C GLN A 655 -14.15 25.77 12.05
N THR A 656 -15.14 25.84 11.17
CA THR A 656 -16.57 25.88 11.55
C THR A 656 -16.98 24.62 12.29
N LEU A 657 -16.65 23.44 11.74
CA LEU A 657 -16.97 22.17 12.37
C LEU A 657 -16.19 21.94 13.68
N CYS A 658 -14.94 22.41 13.75
CA CYS A 658 -14.14 22.47 14.98
C CYS A 658 -14.78 23.36 16.06
N SER A 659 -15.36 24.50 15.68
CA SER A 659 -16.11 25.36 16.60
C SER A 659 -17.35 24.64 17.12
N ALA A 660 -18.14 24.02 16.23
CA ALA A 660 -19.33 23.26 16.59
C ALA A 660 -19.00 22.06 17.52
N ALA A 661 -17.84 21.43 17.33
CA ALA A 661 -17.34 20.38 18.22
C ALA A 661 -17.03 20.92 19.62
N ARG A 662 -16.33 22.06 19.74
CA ARG A 662 -16.01 22.69 21.03
C ARG A 662 -17.27 23.11 21.79
N GLU A 663 -18.22 23.75 21.12
CA GLU A 663 -19.49 24.11 21.74
C GLU A 663 -20.27 22.88 22.21
N HIS A 664 -20.26 21.80 21.44
CA HIS A 664 -20.87 20.53 21.84
C HIS A 664 -20.20 19.97 23.10
N GLN A 665 -18.87 19.97 23.15
CA GLN A 665 -18.12 19.50 24.32
C GLN A 665 -18.43 20.33 25.58
N VAL A 666 -18.53 21.66 25.47
CA VAL A 666 -18.92 22.53 26.59
C VAL A 666 -20.32 22.16 27.10
N ARG A 667 -21.31 22.04 26.20
CA ARG A 667 -22.68 21.64 26.58
C ARG A 667 -22.74 20.27 27.23
N MET A 668 -21.94 19.31 26.75
CA MET A 668 -21.87 17.96 27.33
C MET A 668 -21.23 17.98 28.72
N ALA A 669 -20.16 18.75 28.92
CA ALA A 669 -19.52 18.90 30.21
C ALA A 669 -20.46 19.56 31.24
N GLU A 670 -21.21 20.59 30.84
CA GLU A 670 -22.23 21.22 31.68
C GLU A 670 -23.33 20.23 32.10
N ARG A 671 -23.83 19.40 31.16
CA ARG A 671 -24.84 18.37 31.50
C ARG A 671 -24.29 17.31 32.45
N LEU A 672 -23.07 16.81 32.21
CA LEU A 672 -22.42 15.82 33.07
C LEU A 672 -22.11 16.38 34.47
N ALA A 673 -21.82 17.68 34.59
CA ALA A 673 -21.63 18.33 35.88
C ALA A 673 -22.95 18.49 36.68
N VAL A 674 -24.11 18.45 36.01
CA VAL A 674 -25.44 18.53 36.61
C VAL A 674 -26.02 17.14 36.93
N GLU A 675 -25.53 16.07 36.28
CA GLU A 675 -25.90 14.68 36.59
C GLU A 675 -25.20 14.15 37.87
N ILE A 676 -25.98 13.42 38.68
CA ILE A 676 -25.68 12.91 40.03
C ILE A 676 -24.39 12.06 40.06
N PRO A 677 -23.58 12.09 41.16
CA PRO A 677 -22.34 11.32 41.26
C PRO A 677 -22.56 9.83 40.96
N GLY A 678 -21.66 9.25 40.17
CA GLY A 678 -21.63 7.81 39.89
C GLY A 678 -21.60 6.95 41.16
N GLN A 679 -22.04 5.70 41.03
CA GLN A 679 -22.13 4.71 42.12
C GLN A 679 -20.97 4.83 43.13
N ARG A 680 -21.33 4.95 44.42
CA ARG A 680 -20.39 4.71 45.52
C ARG A 680 -19.70 3.39 45.24
N GLN A 681 -18.38 3.42 45.10
CA GLN A 681 -17.59 2.22 45.31
C GLN A 681 -17.85 1.82 46.76
N ASP A 682 -18.34 0.60 46.98
CA ASP A 682 -18.46 0.03 48.31
C ASP A 682 -17.11 0.17 49.01
N ASP A 683 -17.12 0.92 50.10
CA ASP A 683 -16.02 0.96 51.06
C ASP A 683 -15.87 -0.44 51.66
N ASP A 684 -15.02 -1.27 51.06
CA ASP A 684 -14.37 -2.41 51.72
C ASP A 684 -13.38 -1.86 52.76
N ALA A 685 -13.91 -1.19 53.77
CA ALA A 685 -13.21 -0.73 54.96
C ALA A 685 -14.08 -0.94 56.21
N GLU A 686 -14.84 -2.04 56.28
CA GLU A 686 -15.48 -2.46 57.52
C GLU A 686 -15.38 -3.97 57.73
N THR A 687 -14.16 -4.52 57.66
CA THR A 687 -13.87 -5.87 58.21
C THR A 687 -12.43 -5.99 58.74
N ALA A 688 -12.00 -5.05 59.59
CA ALA A 688 -10.74 -5.19 60.33
C ALA A 688 -10.76 -4.60 61.76
N SER A 689 -11.93 -4.32 62.35
CA SER A 689 -12.02 -3.77 63.72
C SER A 689 -12.92 -4.56 64.68
N ARG A 690 -13.15 -5.86 64.44
CA ARG A 690 -13.88 -6.74 65.39
C ARG A 690 -13.20 -8.07 65.72
N LEU A 691 -11.88 -8.18 65.54
CA LEU A 691 -11.10 -9.39 65.89
C LEU A 691 -9.82 -9.13 66.70
N THR A 692 -9.75 -8.03 67.46
CA THR A 692 -8.74 -7.85 68.52
C THR A 692 -9.42 -7.41 69.82
N GLY A 693 -10.23 -8.31 70.35
CA GLY A 693 -10.86 -8.18 71.66
C GLY A 693 -11.03 -9.55 72.29
N ARG A 694 -9.91 -10.16 72.74
CA ARG A 694 -9.74 -11.15 73.84
C ARG A 694 -8.65 -12.20 73.55
N SER A 695 -7.46 -11.98 74.13
CA SER A 695 -6.67 -12.94 74.94
C SER A 695 -5.42 -12.20 75.46
N SER A 696 -5.46 -11.61 76.66
CA SER A 696 -5.00 -12.18 77.95
C SER A 696 -3.49 -12.50 78.00
N GLY A 697 -2.73 -11.73 78.79
CA GLY A 697 -1.32 -11.92 79.09
C GLY A 697 -0.66 -10.62 79.49
#